data_AF-A0A3A0DU50-F1
#
_entry.id   AF-A0A3A0DU50-F1
#
_cell.length_a   1.000
_cell.length_b   1.000
_cell.length_c   1.000
_cell.angle_alpha   90.00
_cell.angle_beta   90.00
_cell.angle_gamma   90.00
#
_symmetry.space_group_name_H-M   'P 1'
#
loop_
_entity.id
_entity.type
_entity.pdbx_description
1 polymer ?
#
loop_
_entity_poly.entity_id
_entity_poly.type
_entity_poly.pdbx_seq_one_letter_code
_entity_poly.pdbx_strand_id
1 'polypeptide(L)'
;MQWKNVSLIYHREMRDQLRDRRTLFLIAVLPLLLYPLLGTSFFQLTQFLRDHTAKVLVVGGRQLHGVDWLPKLLDDGRFDAALFERPDQRDSLELVSARDFPALEQDLRKGKRLRTEGAADGQLPETETDEAAFDNAARQLLDSGQVEAVLVFPTGFKERLREVRRALLERQAGDAADLPEPIILFNSANDKSQLTQLRVEQVLRRWRSDVTEVNLTASDVPVEATSPFELRPRDMAEAEQRQAAVWSKILPFFVFIWALTGAFYPAVDLCAGEKERGTLETLLTSPALRREIVWGKLLTVMTFSSITALLNLASLGLTGKFVIDQLSQIPAFGQEHALSLPPAVSLLWLGAALIPISALFSALCLACAALARSTKEGQYYLMPLMLVTMPLMMLPMSPGVELNLGNSLVPLTGLTLLLRALIEGQYPAPGLFIAPIAVTCLCCLLAIRWAEEQFNRESVLFRESERLELGRWLVHLVRDRGETPSFAQGVLCVAIILVVQFFISVALSVHQGGPLDFGALARAVLISQLACIFAPAALMTIVLTRRPGRTLLLERTPLWRHLWAAAGVALLMHPVVVRLAEHIAKVYPIAKETEAAAKGIESALAGAPHFLVAVLLIAVVPALCEEIAFRGFVLSGLRHVGHKWWAIVLSSVAFGLVHPFLHQKINATVMGVVIGYVAVQSGSLWPCILLHGLHNSLQLVMQHCAAAVQADAQHPLAYILGGESPLLYRPLTVAACGLAALAMLWSFRGASYRPTREEQLETARQRGDAPLAAV
;
A
#
# COMPACT_ATOMS: atom_id res chain seq x y z
N MET A 1 35.45 -15.14 18.78
CA MET A 1 34.70 -14.06 19.42
C MET A 1 34.75 -14.31 20.90
N GLN A 2 35.34 -13.42 21.67
CA GLN A 2 35.42 -13.52 23.12
C GLN A 2 34.24 -12.76 23.74
N TRP A 3 33.30 -13.48 24.34
CA TRP A 3 32.10 -12.89 24.97
C TRP A 3 32.41 -11.90 26.10
N LYS A 4 33.58 -12.03 26.74
CA LYS A 4 34.05 -11.07 27.75
C LYS A 4 34.22 -9.67 27.15
N ASN A 5 34.80 -9.56 25.95
CA ASN A 5 34.99 -8.28 25.27
C ASN A 5 33.65 -7.64 24.91
N VAL A 6 32.74 -8.45 24.35
CA VAL A 6 31.38 -8.02 23.98
C VAL A 6 30.61 -7.50 25.20
N SER A 7 30.66 -8.22 26.31
CA SER A 7 30.01 -7.84 27.56
C SER A 7 30.59 -6.53 28.13
N LEU A 8 31.91 -6.36 28.08
CA LEU A 8 32.58 -5.15 28.57
C LEU A 8 32.21 -3.92 27.72
N ILE A 9 32.16 -4.07 26.40
CA ILE A 9 31.70 -3.02 25.49
C ILE A 9 30.23 -2.72 25.76
N TYR A 10 29.36 -3.73 25.82
CA TYR A 10 27.94 -3.54 26.15
C TYR A 10 27.73 -2.74 27.46
N HIS A 11 28.45 -3.08 28.52
CA HIS A 11 28.34 -2.37 29.81
C HIS A 11 28.85 -0.93 29.72
N ARG A 12 29.92 -0.68 28.96
CA ARG A 12 30.39 0.68 28.69
C ARG A 12 29.31 1.48 27.98
N GLU A 13 28.81 0.98 26.85
CA GLU A 13 27.83 1.69 26.02
C GLU A 13 26.51 1.92 26.77
N MET A 14 26.04 0.94 27.55
CA MET A 14 24.86 1.11 28.42
C MET A 14 25.06 2.25 29.43
N ARG A 15 26.24 2.35 30.06
CA ARG A 15 26.53 3.42 31.02
C ARG A 15 26.59 4.79 30.37
N ASP A 16 27.13 4.87 29.16
CA ASP A 16 27.22 6.13 28.41
C ASP A 16 25.82 6.60 27.98
N GLN A 17 24.98 5.69 27.46
CA GLN A 17 23.58 6.01 27.11
C GLN A 17 22.72 6.39 28.32
N LEU A 18 22.86 5.68 29.45
CA LEU A 18 22.12 6.01 30.69
C LEU A 18 22.54 7.36 31.31
N ARG A 19 23.70 7.92 30.92
CA ARG A 19 24.13 9.26 31.36
C ARG A 19 23.56 10.36 30.47
N ASP A 20 23.18 10.04 29.25
CA ASP A 20 22.58 11.02 28.34
C ASP A 20 21.09 11.25 28.67
N ARG A 21 20.85 12.36 29.40
CA ARG A 21 19.51 12.81 29.78
C ARG A 21 18.61 13.06 28.58
N ARG A 22 19.15 13.51 27.45
CA ARG A 22 18.37 13.80 26.25
C ARG A 22 17.84 12.50 25.66
N THR A 23 18.72 11.51 25.51
CA THR A 23 18.36 10.19 24.99
C THR A 23 17.38 9.49 25.91
N LEU A 24 17.60 9.51 27.23
CA LEU A 24 16.64 8.98 28.21
C LEU A 24 15.27 9.68 28.16
N PHE A 25 15.24 11.01 28.07
CA PHE A 25 14.00 11.75 27.97
C PHE A 25 13.23 11.39 26.70
N LEU A 26 13.89 11.37 25.54
CA LEU A 26 13.26 11.04 24.26
C LEU A 26 12.75 9.60 24.21
N ILE A 27 13.49 8.66 24.81
CA ILE A 27 13.17 7.23 24.77
C ILE A 27 12.09 6.85 25.78
N ALA A 28 12.22 7.30 27.03
CA ALA A 28 11.39 6.82 28.14
C ALA A 28 10.30 7.79 28.56
N VAL A 29 10.57 9.11 28.56
CA VAL A 29 9.69 10.10 29.20
C VAL A 29 8.73 10.72 28.19
N LEU A 30 9.24 11.18 27.04
CA LEU A 30 8.45 11.90 26.05
C LEU A 30 7.25 11.08 25.55
N PRO A 31 7.41 9.80 25.15
CA PRO A 31 6.28 9.01 24.68
C PRO A 31 5.23 8.77 25.77
N LEU A 32 5.67 8.56 27.01
CA LEU A 32 4.83 8.31 28.18
C LEU A 32 3.95 9.52 28.55
N LEU A 33 4.42 10.73 28.20
CA LEU A 33 3.66 11.99 28.34
C LEU A 33 2.78 12.28 27.11
N LEU A 34 3.27 11.95 25.92
CA LEU A 34 2.63 12.32 24.65
C LEU A 34 1.28 11.63 24.45
N TYR A 35 1.16 10.33 24.74
CA TYR A 35 -0.10 9.59 24.51
C TYR A 35 -1.26 10.04 25.42
N PRO A 36 -1.07 10.21 26.75
CA PRO A 36 -2.12 10.80 27.58
C PRO A 36 -2.53 12.18 27.07
N LEU A 37 -1.57 13.02 26.68
CA LEU A 37 -1.84 14.38 26.20
C LEU A 37 -2.58 14.41 24.87
N LEU A 38 -2.25 13.51 23.94
CA LEU A 38 -2.99 13.33 22.69
C LEU A 38 -4.42 12.86 22.95
N GLY A 39 -4.59 11.89 23.87
CA GLY A 39 -5.91 11.38 24.27
C GLY A 39 -6.81 12.48 24.86
N THR A 40 -6.30 13.25 25.83
CA THR A 40 -7.05 14.35 26.44
C THR A 40 -7.34 15.47 25.44
N SER A 41 -6.40 15.79 24.55
CA SER A 41 -6.60 16.79 23.50
C SER A 41 -7.68 16.37 22.51
N PHE A 42 -7.70 15.09 22.11
CA PHE A 42 -8.72 14.54 21.22
C PHE A 42 -10.11 14.56 21.87
N PHE A 43 -10.19 14.23 23.16
CA PHE A 43 -11.44 14.32 23.92
C PHE A 43 -11.95 15.76 24.00
N GLN A 44 -11.08 16.72 24.34
CA GLN A 44 -11.43 18.15 24.37
C GLN A 44 -11.93 18.65 23.02
N LEU A 45 -11.26 18.25 21.92
CA LEU A 45 -11.71 18.56 20.56
C LEU A 45 -13.10 17.99 20.28
N THR A 46 -13.34 16.74 20.65
CA THR A 46 -14.64 16.07 20.42
C THR A 46 -15.75 16.72 21.23
N GLN A 47 -15.47 17.16 22.46
CA GLN A 47 -16.42 17.90 23.29
C GLN A 47 -16.73 19.28 22.70
N PHE A 48 -15.70 20.01 22.23
CA PHE A 48 -15.87 21.30 21.57
C PHE A 48 -16.76 21.20 20.31
N LEU A 49 -16.63 20.11 19.54
CA LEU A 49 -17.47 19.86 18.37
C LEU A 49 -18.95 19.57 18.75
N ARG A 50 -19.23 19.13 19.98
CA ARG A 50 -20.61 18.89 20.48
C ARG A 50 -21.29 20.15 20.97
N ASP A 51 -20.58 20.96 21.75
CA ASP A 51 -21.17 22.11 22.46
C ASP A 51 -21.39 23.33 21.53
N HIS A 52 -21.05 23.22 20.24
CA HIS A 52 -21.32 24.26 19.26
C HIS A 52 -22.79 24.23 18.80
N THR A 53 -23.56 25.22 19.24
CA THR A 53 -24.89 25.53 18.70
C THR A 53 -24.75 26.11 17.29
N ALA A 54 -25.25 25.38 16.30
CA ALA A 54 -25.16 25.78 14.90
C ALA A 54 -26.40 26.56 14.47
N LYS A 55 -26.19 27.63 13.70
CA LYS A 55 -27.28 28.49 13.19
C LYS A 55 -27.76 28.01 11.82
N VAL A 56 -29.03 27.65 11.72
CA VAL A 56 -29.67 27.17 10.49
C VAL A 56 -30.73 28.17 10.03
N LEU A 57 -30.54 28.75 8.85
CA LEU A 57 -31.54 29.61 8.24
C LEU A 57 -32.63 28.76 7.58
N VAL A 58 -33.89 28.94 7.98
CA VAL A 58 -35.02 28.22 7.36
C VAL A 58 -35.82 29.17 6.47
N VAL A 59 -35.88 28.86 5.18
CA VAL A 59 -36.62 29.62 4.16
C VAL A 59 -37.82 28.79 3.71
N GLY A 60 -38.99 29.40 3.61
CA GLY A 60 -40.22 28.71 3.17
C GLY A 60 -40.89 27.80 4.21
N GLY A 61 -40.33 27.65 5.42
CA GLY A 61 -40.90 26.80 6.48
C GLY A 61 -42.33 27.15 6.90
N ARG A 62 -42.78 28.40 6.71
CA ARG A 62 -44.17 28.83 6.98
C ARG A 62 -45.23 28.03 6.25
N GLN A 63 -44.91 27.50 5.06
CA GLN A 63 -45.84 26.71 4.26
C GLN A 63 -46.26 25.42 4.98
N LEU A 64 -45.40 24.90 5.88
CA LEU A 64 -45.62 23.67 6.63
C LEU A 64 -46.56 23.85 7.84
N HIS A 65 -46.85 25.09 8.26
CA HIS A 65 -47.76 25.35 9.37
C HIS A 65 -49.24 25.19 8.96
N GLY A 66 -50.07 24.78 9.92
CA GLY A 66 -51.52 24.64 9.75
C GLY A 66 -51.92 23.55 8.75
N VAL A 67 -51.14 22.46 8.69
CA VAL A 67 -51.46 21.28 7.90
C VAL A 67 -51.81 20.15 8.85
N ASP A 68 -53.09 19.83 8.96
CA ASP A 68 -53.65 18.97 10.02
C ASP A 68 -53.06 17.55 10.06
N TRP A 69 -52.55 17.08 8.92
CA TRP A 69 -52.00 15.73 8.78
C TRP A 69 -50.48 15.67 8.81
N LEU A 70 -49.78 16.79 8.72
CA LEU A 70 -48.33 16.80 8.55
C LEU A 70 -47.68 16.81 9.95
N PRO A 71 -46.81 15.83 10.28
CA PRO A 71 -46.02 15.88 11.51
C PRO A 71 -45.26 17.19 11.64
N LYS A 72 -45.17 17.71 12.87
CA LYS A 72 -44.48 18.98 13.14
C LYS A 72 -42.99 18.82 12.88
N LEU A 73 -42.47 19.58 11.92
CA LEU A 73 -41.02 19.76 11.76
C LEU A 73 -40.48 20.83 12.71
N LEU A 74 -41.26 21.89 12.91
CA LEU A 74 -40.90 23.11 13.63
C LEU A 74 -41.88 23.34 14.77
N ASP A 75 -41.36 23.58 15.97
CA ASP A 75 -42.10 23.87 17.19
C ASP A 75 -41.46 25.08 17.89
N ASP A 76 -42.24 26.16 18.07
CA ASP A 76 -41.82 27.43 18.68
C ASP A 76 -40.46 27.98 18.20
N GLY A 77 -40.23 27.97 16.88
CA GLY A 77 -39.00 28.52 16.30
C GLY A 77 -37.76 27.64 16.48
N ARG A 78 -37.94 26.35 16.79
CA ARG A 78 -36.88 25.32 16.80
C ARG A 78 -37.37 24.07 16.07
N PHE A 79 -36.47 23.13 15.79
CA PHE A 79 -36.88 21.79 15.37
C PHE A 79 -37.65 21.08 16.49
N ASP A 80 -38.60 20.22 16.12
CA ASP A 80 -39.37 19.42 17.08
C ASP A 80 -38.44 18.43 17.84
N ALA A 81 -38.63 18.32 19.16
CA ALA A 81 -37.77 17.50 20.02
C ALA A 81 -37.88 15.99 19.71
N ALA A 82 -39.02 15.52 19.17
CA ALA A 82 -39.23 14.13 18.79
C ALA A 82 -38.36 13.69 17.61
N LEU A 83 -37.84 14.64 16.82
CA LEU A 83 -36.95 14.37 15.70
C LEU A 83 -35.50 14.12 16.13
N PHE A 84 -35.20 14.20 17.43
CA PHE A 84 -33.87 13.95 17.99
C PHE A 84 -33.82 12.63 18.75
N GLU A 85 -32.65 11.99 18.73
CA GLU A 85 -32.41 10.73 19.44
C GLU A 85 -32.42 10.95 20.95
N ARG A 86 -31.97 12.15 21.36
CA ARG A 86 -32.10 12.66 22.71
C ARG A 86 -32.66 14.09 22.66
N PRO A 87 -33.67 14.43 23.48
CA PRO A 87 -34.31 15.75 23.42
C PRO A 87 -33.38 16.94 23.62
N ASP A 88 -32.27 16.79 24.35
CA ASP A 88 -31.24 17.81 24.60
C ASP A 88 -30.47 18.21 23.33
N GLN A 89 -30.42 17.34 22.31
CA GLN A 89 -29.76 17.66 21.04
C GLN A 89 -30.49 18.77 20.26
N ARG A 90 -31.75 19.07 20.58
CA ARG A 90 -32.50 20.19 20.00
C ARG A 90 -31.77 21.52 20.18
N ASP A 91 -31.03 21.69 21.29
CA ASP A 91 -30.30 22.92 21.61
C ASP A 91 -29.00 23.09 20.79
N SER A 92 -28.61 22.06 20.02
CA SER A 92 -27.46 22.13 19.12
C SER A 92 -27.75 22.80 17.77
N LEU A 93 -29.03 23.03 17.45
CA LEU A 93 -29.49 23.69 16.22
C LEU A 93 -30.39 24.87 16.56
N GLU A 94 -29.87 26.08 16.38
CA GLU A 94 -30.64 27.32 16.49
C GLU A 94 -31.21 27.70 15.13
N LEU A 95 -32.52 27.91 15.04
CA LEU A 95 -33.14 28.37 13.81
C LEU A 95 -33.14 29.88 13.73
N VAL A 96 -32.67 30.40 12.61
CA VAL A 96 -32.72 31.81 12.24
C VAL A 96 -33.64 32.00 11.04
N SER A 97 -34.21 33.19 10.94
CA SER A 97 -35.17 33.61 9.92
C SER A 97 -34.56 34.67 9.02
N ALA A 98 -35.10 34.83 7.81
CA ALA A 98 -34.70 35.93 6.92
C ALA A 98 -34.88 37.32 7.55
N ARG A 99 -35.76 37.45 8.56
CA ARG A 99 -35.97 38.68 9.33
C ARG A 99 -34.78 39.09 10.19
N ASP A 100 -33.94 38.13 10.56
CA ASP A 100 -32.77 38.37 11.40
C ASP A 100 -31.61 39.00 10.59
N PHE A 101 -31.77 39.09 9.27
CA PHE A 101 -30.81 39.66 8.32
C PHE A 101 -31.45 40.77 7.45
N PRO A 102 -31.77 41.96 8.00
CA PRO A 102 -32.53 42.99 7.29
C PRO A 102 -31.92 43.46 5.97
N ALA A 103 -30.57 43.42 5.86
CA ALA A 103 -29.84 43.81 4.66
C ALA A 103 -30.00 42.82 3.49
N LEU A 104 -30.30 41.55 3.78
CA LEU A 104 -30.45 40.47 2.80
C LEU A 104 -31.88 39.93 2.77
N GLU A 105 -32.78 40.45 3.60
CA GLU A 105 -34.13 39.91 3.80
C GLU A 105 -34.93 39.88 2.49
N GLN A 106 -34.83 40.93 1.67
CA GLN A 106 -35.54 41.01 0.39
C GLN A 106 -35.11 39.91 -0.58
N ASP A 107 -33.82 39.60 -0.64
CA ASP A 107 -33.29 38.55 -1.52
C ASP A 107 -33.51 37.15 -0.94
N LEU A 108 -33.42 36.98 0.38
CA LEU A 108 -33.72 35.71 1.05
C LEU A 108 -35.21 35.34 0.98
N ARG A 109 -36.10 36.34 0.93
CA ARG A 109 -37.55 36.12 0.79
C ARG A 109 -37.96 35.67 -0.62
N LYS A 110 -37.15 35.93 -1.66
CA LYS A 110 -37.42 35.44 -3.02
C LYS A 110 -37.46 33.91 -3.08
N GLY A 111 -36.62 33.26 -2.27
CA GLY A 111 -36.59 31.80 -2.10
C GLY A 111 -36.28 31.05 -3.41
N LYS A 112 -36.60 29.75 -3.44
CA LYS A 112 -36.54 28.93 -4.67
C LYS A 112 -37.93 28.48 -5.09
N ARG A 113 -38.13 28.17 -6.37
CA ARG A 113 -39.40 27.58 -6.86
C ARG A 113 -39.20 26.09 -7.17
N LEU A 114 -40.28 25.30 -7.11
CA LEU A 114 -40.25 23.93 -7.62
C LEU A 114 -40.01 23.95 -9.14
N ARG A 115 -39.06 23.14 -9.62
CA ARG A 115 -38.89 22.90 -11.05
C ARG A 115 -40.12 22.13 -11.56
N THR A 116 -40.74 22.65 -12.61
CA THR A 116 -41.82 21.97 -13.35
C THR A 116 -41.31 21.67 -14.75
N GLU A 117 -41.38 20.42 -15.19
CA GLU A 117 -41.04 20.05 -16.58
C GLU A 117 -42.00 20.77 -17.54
N GLY A 118 -41.46 21.60 -18.45
CA GLY A 118 -42.24 22.27 -19.50
C GLY A 118 -41.91 23.73 -19.80
N ALA A 119 -40.94 24.36 -19.13
CA ALA A 119 -40.50 25.71 -19.52
C ALA A 119 -39.67 25.65 -20.82
N ALA A 120 -40.35 25.85 -21.95
CA ALA A 120 -39.73 25.96 -23.27
C ALA A 120 -38.79 27.18 -23.35
N ASP A 121 -37.69 26.99 -24.09
CA ASP A 121 -36.70 27.97 -24.51
C ASP A 121 -37.26 29.37 -24.82
N GLY A 122 -36.56 30.42 -24.38
CA GLY A 122 -36.45 31.64 -25.18
C GLY A 122 -36.40 33.01 -24.50
N GLN A 123 -36.71 33.16 -23.22
CA GLN A 123 -36.60 34.44 -22.50
C GLN A 123 -36.15 34.17 -21.06
N LEU A 124 -35.06 34.81 -20.61
CA LEU A 124 -34.61 34.78 -19.20
C LEU A 124 -35.77 35.28 -18.33
N PRO A 125 -36.55 34.39 -17.70
CA PRO A 125 -37.74 34.81 -16.99
C PRO A 125 -37.28 35.38 -15.63
N GLU A 126 -37.96 36.39 -15.10
CA GLU A 126 -37.66 37.06 -13.82
C GLU A 126 -37.37 36.08 -12.66
N THR A 127 -37.81 34.83 -12.78
CA THR A 127 -37.50 33.68 -11.93
C THR A 127 -36.02 33.28 -11.85
N GLU A 128 -35.24 33.29 -12.94
CA GLU A 128 -33.81 32.92 -12.85
C GLU A 128 -32.99 34.01 -12.15
N THR A 129 -33.37 35.27 -12.34
CA THR A 129 -32.74 36.41 -11.65
C THR A 129 -33.04 36.43 -10.15
N ASP A 130 -34.24 35.99 -9.75
CA ASP A 130 -34.63 35.90 -8.35
C ASP A 130 -33.93 34.74 -7.61
N GLU A 131 -33.78 33.58 -8.26
CA GLU A 131 -33.04 32.44 -7.69
C GLU A 131 -31.54 32.73 -7.58
N ALA A 132 -30.95 33.42 -8.56
CA ALA A 132 -29.56 33.85 -8.50
C ALA A 132 -29.33 34.88 -7.37
N ALA A 133 -30.28 35.81 -7.16
CA ALA A 133 -30.23 36.75 -6.04
C ALA A 133 -30.30 36.02 -4.68
N PHE A 134 -31.19 35.02 -4.56
CA PHE A 134 -31.28 34.17 -3.38
C PHE A 134 -29.98 33.40 -3.11
N ASP A 135 -29.42 32.74 -4.13
CA ASP A 135 -28.18 31.96 -3.99
C ASP A 135 -26.99 32.85 -3.61
N ASN A 136 -26.92 34.07 -4.13
CA ASN A 136 -25.90 35.04 -3.73
C ASN A 136 -26.05 35.48 -2.27
N ALA A 137 -27.27 35.79 -1.81
CA ALA A 137 -27.54 36.16 -0.42
C ALA A 137 -27.26 35.00 0.55
N ALA A 138 -27.67 33.78 0.19
CA ALA A 138 -27.38 32.57 0.97
C ALA A 138 -25.87 32.28 1.04
N ARG A 139 -25.15 32.42 -0.09
CA ARG A 139 -23.69 32.29 -0.13
C ARG A 139 -23.01 33.33 0.76
N GLN A 140 -23.44 34.59 0.73
CA GLN A 140 -22.87 35.63 1.59
C GLN A 140 -23.04 35.34 3.09
N LEU A 141 -24.20 34.79 3.50
CA LEU A 141 -24.41 34.38 4.89
C LEU A 141 -23.56 33.18 5.30
N LEU A 142 -23.39 32.19 4.40
CA LEU A 142 -22.54 31.02 4.63
C LEU A 142 -21.05 31.40 4.68
N ASP A 143 -20.60 32.29 3.80
CA ASP A 143 -19.20 32.74 3.73
C ASP A 143 -18.83 33.67 4.89
N SER A 144 -19.78 34.48 5.37
CA SER A 144 -19.59 35.32 6.57
C SER A 144 -19.69 34.53 7.88
N GLY A 145 -20.13 33.27 7.84
CA GLY A 145 -20.32 32.42 9.01
C GLY A 145 -21.46 32.88 9.94
N GLN A 146 -22.35 33.75 9.47
CA GLN A 146 -23.53 34.18 10.24
C GLN A 146 -24.56 33.06 10.34
N VAL A 147 -24.58 32.15 9.36
CA VAL A 147 -25.33 30.90 9.35
C VAL A 147 -24.43 29.78 8.87
N GLU A 148 -24.66 28.57 9.35
CA GLU A 148 -23.86 27.38 9.01
C GLU A 148 -24.56 26.49 7.99
N ALA A 149 -25.89 26.59 7.85
CA ALA A 149 -26.64 25.94 6.77
C ALA A 149 -27.89 26.74 6.43
N VAL A 150 -28.37 26.63 5.19
CA VAL A 150 -29.65 27.19 4.76
C VAL A 150 -30.56 26.04 4.30
N LEU A 151 -31.66 25.83 5.02
CA LEU A 151 -32.70 24.87 4.68
C LEU A 151 -33.82 25.58 3.91
N VAL A 152 -34.03 25.16 2.67
CA VAL A 152 -34.97 25.81 1.75
C VAL A 152 -36.14 24.88 1.44
N PHE A 153 -37.31 25.37 1.85
CA PHE A 153 -38.69 25.19 1.41
C PHE A 153 -39.02 25.79 0.04
N PRO A 154 -38.89 25.13 -1.14
CA PRO A 154 -39.28 25.78 -2.38
C PRO A 154 -40.76 26.19 -2.37
N THR A 155 -41.10 27.27 -3.07
CA THR A 155 -42.49 27.70 -3.23
C THR A 155 -43.29 26.64 -3.98
N GLY A 156 -44.46 26.27 -3.46
CA GLY A 156 -45.29 25.18 -3.95
C GLY A 156 -45.03 23.82 -3.28
N PHE A 157 -44.06 23.72 -2.35
CA PHE A 157 -43.69 22.48 -1.67
C PHE A 157 -44.89 21.84 -0.96
N LYS A 158 -45.69 22.65 -0.27
CA LYS A 158 -46.90 22.22 0.44
C LYS A 158 -47.96 21.65 -0.51
N GLU A 159 -48.24 22.37 -1.59
CA GLU A 159 -49.24 22.00 -2.58
C GLU A 159 -48.83 20.69 -3.26
N ARG A 160 -47.57 20.57 -3.65
CA ARG A 160 -47.03 19.35 -4.25
C ARG A 160 -47.07 18.16 -3.29
N LEU A 161 -46.73 18.38 -2.02
CA LEU A 161 -46.81 17.33 -1.00
C LEU A 161 -48.25 16.86 -0.77
N ARG A 162 -49.25 17.76 -0.87
CA ARG A 162 -50.68 17.40 -0.83
C ARG A 162 -51.12 16.63 -2.08
N GLU A 163 -50.63 16.99 -3.26
CA GLU A 163 -50.90 16.26 -4.51
C GLU A 163 -50.37 14.82 -4.44
N VAL A 164 -49.12 14.65 -3.98
CA VAL A 164 -48.52 13.32 -3.77
C VAL A 164 -49.36 12.50 -2.79
N ARG A 165 -49.77 13.09 -1.66
CA ARG A 165 -50.64 12.41 -0.71
C ARG A 165 -52.00 12.03 -1.31
N ARG A 166 -52.63 12.92 -2.08
CA ARG A 166 -53.91 12.65 -2.75
C ARG A 166 -53.76 11.49 -3.76
N ALA A 167 -52.72 11.50 -4.58
CA ALA A 167 -52.45 10.43 -5.54
C ALA A 167 -52.24 9.07 -4.85
N LEU A 168 -51.55 9.06 -3.70
CA LEU A 168 -51.40 7.87 -2.85
C LEU A 168 -52.75 7.35 -2.32
N LEU A 169 -53.58 8.24 -1.76
CA LEU A 169 -54.91 7.90 -1.24
C LEU A 169 -55.86 7.40 -2.33
N GLU A 170 -55.81 8.01 -3.52
CA GLU A 170 -56.61 7.63 -4.69
C GLU A 170 -56.09 6.37 -5.40
N ARG A 171 -54.96 5.80 -4.94
CA ARG A 171 -54.28 4.62 -5.53
C ARG A 171 -54.03 4.77 -7.04
N GLN A 172 -53.79 6.01 -7.50
CA GLN A 172 -53.47 6.27 -8.90
C GLN A 172 -52.03 5.83 -9.17
N ALA A 173 -51.87 4.78 -9.99
CA ALA A 173 -50.59 4.41 -10.57
C ALA A 173 -50.25 5.40 -11.70
N GLY A 174 -49.78 6.58 -11.34
CA GLY A 174 -49.21 7.55 -12.27
C GLY A 174 -47.70 7.39 -12.38
N ASP A 175 -47.15 7.64 -13.57
CA ASP A 175 -45.72 7.91 -13.77
C ASP A 175 -45.19 8.77 -12.62
N ALA A 176 -44.03 8.39 -12.07
CA ALA A 176 -43.43 8.96 -10.87
C ALA A 176 -43.58 10.49 -10.84
N ALA A 177 -44.59 10.99 -10.12
CA ALA A 177 -44.78 12.41 -9.96
C ALA A 177 -43.55 12.97 -9.26
N ASP A 178 -42.89 13.98 -9.83
CA ASP A 178 -41.74 14.66 -9.22
C ASP A 178 -42.01 14.92 -7.73
N LEU A 179 -41.23 14.27 -6.88
CA LEU A 179 -41.35 14.39 -5.43
C LEU A 179 -40.82 15.76 -5.02
N PRO A 180 -41.47 16.45 -4.06
CA PRO A 180 -40.97 17.73 -3.59
C PRO A 180 -39.69 17.52 -2.75
N GLU A 181 -38.59 18.19 -3.14
CA GLU A 181 -37.29 18.07 -2.48
C GLU A 181 -36.94 19.33 -1.66
N PRO A 182 -36.69 19.21 -0.34
CA PRO A 182 -36.09 20.30 0.43
C PRO A 182 -34.61 20.45 0.06
N ILE A 183 -34.12 21.69 -0.09
CA ILE A 183 -32.74 21.97 -0.50
C ILE A 183 -31.93 22.40 0.71
N ILE A 184 -30.76 21.80 0.92
CA ILE A 184 -29.81 22.21 1.96
C ILE A 184 -28.60 22.88 1.28
N LEU A 185 -28.44 24.18 1.49
CA LEU A 185 -27.24 24.91 1.04
C LEU A 185 -26.22 24.96 2.18
N PHE A 186 -24.98 24.58 1.88
CA PHE A 186 -23.87 24.54 2.83
C PHE A 186 -22.55 24.84 2.12
N ASN A 187 -21.53 25.23 2.88
CA ASN A 187 -20.19 25.49 2.37
C ASN A 187 -19.26 24.32 2.69
N SER A 188 -18.86 23.56 1.67
CA SER A 188 -17.96 22.41 1.83
C SER A 188 -16.53 22.79 2.21
N ALA A 189 -16.13 24.06 2.11
CA ALA A 189 -14.82 24.52 2.60
C ALA A 189 -14.84 24.84 4.12
N ASN A 190 -16.01 24.79 4.76
CA ASN A 190 -16.17 25.08 6.18
C ASN A 190 -16.68 23.86 6.96
N ASP A 191 -15.84 23.31 7.83
CA ASP A 191 -16.13 22.11 8.62
C ASP A 191 -17.40 22.25 9.48
N LYS A 192 -17.68 23.45 10.03
CA LYS A 192 -18.89 23.71 10.83
C LYS A 192 -20.15 23.61 9.97
N SER A 193 -20.07 24.12 8.74
CA SER A 193 -21.18 24.07 7.77
C SER A 193 -21.46 22.64 7.31
N GLN A 194 -20.41 21.85 7.04
CA GLN A 194 -20.55 20.42 6.73
C GLN A 194 -21.19 19.64 7.90
N LEU A 195 -20.72 19.84 9.12
CA LEU A 195 -21.29 19.19 10.31
C LEU A 195 -22.76 19.56 10.52
N THR A 196 -23.12 20.83 10.29
CA THR A 196 -24.50 21.31 10.38
C THR A 196 -25.38 20.69 9.31
N GLN A 197 -24.89 20.57 8.07
CA GLN A 197 -25.61 19.89 6.99
C GLN A 197 -25.95 18.44 7.37
N LEU A 198 -25.00 17.69 7.91
CA LEU A 198 -25.23 16.31 8.36
C LEU A 198 -26.29 16.23 9.46
N ARG A 199 -26.26 17.16 10.44
CA ARG A 199 -27.26 17.24 11.52
C ARG A 199 -28.67 17.55 10.98
N VAL A 200 -28.79 18.55 10.10
CA VAL A 200 -30.07 18.93 9.47
C VAL A 200 -30.61 17.79 8.61
N GLU A 201 -29.74 17.11 7.85
CA GLU A 201 -30.12 15.96 7.04
C GLU A 201 -30.69 14.81 7.89
N GLN A 202 -30.09 14.52 9.06
CA GLN A 202 -30.61 13.51 9.99
C GLN A 202 -32.02 13.87 10.50
N VAL A 203 -32.25 15.13 10.87
CA VAL A 203 -33.58 15.63 11.30
C VAL A 203 -34.61 15.46 10.18
N LEU A 204 -34.27 15.85 8.95
CA LEU A 204 -35.17 15.71 7.79
C LEU A 204 -35.44 14.25 7.43
N ARG A 205 -34.45 13.36 7.57
CA ARG A 205 -34.63 11.92 7.33
C ARG A 205 -35.64 11.30 8.30
N ARG A 206 -35.60 11.68 9.57
CA ARG A 206 -36.60 11.25 10.58
C ARG A 206 -37.97 11.84 10.29
N TRP A 207 -38.05 13.14 10.03
CA TRP A 207 -39.33 13.78 9.66
C TRP A 207 -39.96 13.14 8.42
N ARG A 208 -39.15 12.80 7.41
CA ARG A 208 -39.62 12.04 6.23
C ARG A 208 -40.20 10.67 6.61
N SER A 209 -39.64 9.98 7.60
CA SER A 209 -40.16 8.72 8.12
C SER A 209 -41.55 8.93 8.74
N ASP A 210 -41.69 9.94 9.60
CA ASP A 210 -42.98 10.27 10.24
C ASP A 210 -44.06 10.64 9.20
N VAL A 211 -43.70 11.44 8.20
CA VAL A 211 -44.59 11.79 7.09
C VAL A 211 -45.02 10.55 6.30
N THR A 212 -44.10 9.61 6.09
CA THR A 212 -44.37 8.34 5.40
C THR A 212 -45.36 7.49 6.19
N GLU A 213 -45.14 7.36 7.50
CA GLU A 213 -46.02 6.61 8.41
C GLU A 213 -47.46 7.14 8.40
N VAL A 214 -47.63 8.47 8.49
CA VAL A 214 -48.95 9.10 8.43
C VAL A 214 -49.64 8.88 7.08
N ASN A 215 -48.88 8.91 5.98
CA ASN A 215 -49.43 8.69 4.64
C ASN A 215 -49.85 7.23 4.39
N LEU A 216 -49.08 6.27 4.88
CA LEU A 216 -49.40 4.84 4.80
C LEU A 216 -50.66 4.51 5.62
N THR A 217 -50.69 4.99 6.86
CA THR A 217 -51.84 4.82 7.77
C THR A 217 -53.12 5.40 7.16
N ALA A 218 -53.03 6.59 6.55
CA ALA A 218 -54.18 7.23 5.90
C ALA A 218 -54.66 6.48 4.63
N SER A 219 -53.81 5.66 4.02
CA SER A 219 -54.12 4.89 2.81
C SER A 219 -54.58 3.45 3.10
N ASP A 220 -54.82 3.12 4.38
CA ASP A 220 -55.06 1.76 4.90
C ASP A 220 -53.96 0.75 4.50
N VAL A 221 -52.72 1.24 4.35
CA VAL A 221 -51.55 0.40 4.13
C VAL A 221 -50.84 0.20 5.46
N PRO A 222 -50.75 -1.04 5.98
CA PRO A 222 -49.97 -1.33 7.17
C PRO A 222 -48.52 -0.88 6.97
N VAL A 223 -47.95 -0.18 7.94
CA VAL A 223 -46.56 0.33 7.88
C VAL A 223 -45.58 -0.83 7.71
N GLU A 224 -45.91 -1.98 8.29
CA GLU A 224 -45.19 -3.25 8.19
C GLU A 224 -45.07 -3.74 6.74
N ALA A 225 -46.00 -3.37 5.85
CA ALA A 225 -45.94 -3.74 4.43
C ALA A 225 -44.76 -3.06 3.69
N THR A 226 -44.25 -1.95 4.21
CA THR A 226 -43.09 -1.25 3.63
C THR A 226 -41.75 -1.81 4.10
N SER A 227 -41.75 -2.57 5.20
CA SER A 227 -40.58 -3.22 5.78
C SER A 227 -40.90 -4.69 6.07
N PRO A 228 -41.07 -5.53 5.02
CA PRO A 228 -41.62 -6.88 5.14
C PRO A 228 -40.73 -7.87 5.93
N PHE A 229 -39.48 -7.51 6.20
CA PHE A 229 -38.58 -8.26 7.07
C PHE A 229 -37.62 -7.31 7.78
N GLU A 230 -37.32 -7.60 9.03
CA GLU A 230 -36.24 -6.95 9.77
C GLU A 230 -34.99 -7.82 9.68
N LEU A 231 -33.90 -7.25 9.16
CA LEU A 231 -32.59 -7.87 9.29
C LEU A 231 -32.12 -7.65 10.73
N ARG A 232 -32.09 -8.74 11.50
CA ARG A 232 -31.51 -8.77 12.84
C ARG A 232 -30.15 -9.45 12.76
N PRO A 233 -29.08 -8.72 12.38
CA PRO A 233 -27.74 -9.30 12.32
C PRO A 233 -27.38 -9.83 13.72
N ARG A 234 -27.22 -11.14 13.81
CA ARG A 234 -26.81 -11.78 15.05
C ARG A 234 -25.31 -12.01 14.96
N ASP A 235 -24.57 -11.20 15.70
CA ASP A 235 -23.14 -11.39 15.86
C ASP A 235 -22.88 -12.69 16.62
N MET A 236 -22.23 -13.64 15.96
CA MET A 236 -21.91 -14.96 16.52
C MET A 236 -20.50 -14.99 17.12
N ALA A 237 -19.73 -13.89 17.03
CA ALA A 237 -18.39 -13.82 17.56
C ALA A 237 -18.42 -13.61 19.08
N GLU A 238 -17.57 -14.35 19.79
CA GLU A 238 -17.40 -14.19 21.23
C GLU A 238 -16.91 -12.78 21.57
N ALA A 239 -17.38 -12.21 22.69
CA ALA A 239 -17.02 -10.84 23.08
C ALA A 239 -15.50 -10.63 23.18
N GLU A 240 -14.76 -11.63 23.65
CA GLU A 240 -13.29 -11.58 23.76
C GLU A 240 -12.60 -11.56 22.38
N GLN A 241 -13.09 -12.37 21.41
CA GLN A 241 -12.56 -12.37 20.04
C GLN A 241 -12.82 -11.06 19.32
N ARG A 242 -14.00 -10.44 19.52
CA ARG A 242 -14.33 -9.13 18.94
C ARG A 242 -13.39 -8.03 19.44
N GLN A 243 -13.13 -8.04 20.75
CA GLN A 243 -12.20 -7.10 21.38
C GLN A 243 -10.76 -7.33 20.89
N ALA A 244 -10.35 -8.60 20.81
CA ALA A 244 -9.03 -8.98 20.30
C ALA A 244 -8.82 -8.55 18.83
N ALA A 245 -9.84 -8.64 17.98
CA ALA A 245 -9.75 -8.32 16.55
C ALA A 245 -9.47 -6.83 16.25
N VAL A 246 -9.86 -5.92 17.14
CA VAL A 246 -9.51 -4.49 17.00
C VAL A 246 -8.06 -4.27 17.40
N TRP A 247 -7.65 -4.81 18.55
CA TRP A 247 -6.29 -4.67 19.07
C TRP A 247 -5.25 -5.41 18.24
N SER A 248 -5.61 -6.53 17.63
CA SER A 248 -4.73 -7.34 16.78
C SER A 248 -4.23 -6.60 15.53
N LYS A 249 -5.03 -5.65 15.02
CA LYS A 249 -4.66 -4.79 13.88
C LYS A 249 -3.76 -3.62 14.30
N ILE A 250 -3.92 -3.13 15.52
CA ILE A 250 -3.31 -1.86 15.97
C ILE A 250 -2.02 -2.09 16.78
N LEU A 251 -2.03 -3.02 17.73
CA LEU A 251 -0.91 -3.19 18.68
C LEU A 251 0.41 -3.62 18.03
N PRO A 252 0.45 -4.63 17.11
CA PRO A 252 1.70 -5.03 16.49
C PRO A 252 2.39 -3.88 15.75
N PHE A 253 1.60 -3.03 15.07
CA PHE A 253 2.09 -1.84 14.37
C PHE A 253 2.80 -0.88 15.32
N PHE A 254 2.16 -0.50 16.44
CA PHE A 254 2.76 0.40 17.42
C PHE A 254 4.00 -0.18 18.08
N VAL A 255 3.97 -1.46 18.48
CA VAL A 255 5.15 -2.11 19.09
C VAL A 255 6.34 -2.10 18.13
N PHE A 256 6.11 -2.31 16.84
CA PHE A 256 7.19 -2.31 15.85
C PHE A 256 7.72 -0.91 15.60
N ILE A 257 6.84 0.10 15.52
CA ILE A 257 7.26 1.50 15.43
C ILE A 257 8.09 1.90 16.65
N TRP A 258 7.66 1.53 17.86
CA TRP A 258 8.39 1.86 19.08
C TRP A 258 9.74 1.16 19.16
N ALA A 259 9.84 -0.08 18.71
CA ALA A 259 11.11 -0.77 18.57
C ALA A 259 12.03 -0.04 17.57
N LEU A 260 11.50 0.36 16.41
CA LEU A 260 12.28 1.11 15.41
C LEU A 260 12.76 2.46 15.95
N THR A 261 11.87 3.26 16.57
CA THR A 261 12.23 4.56 17.14
C THR A 261 13.15 4.43 18.35
N GLY A 262 12.98 3.36 19.15
CA GLY A 262 13.82 3.04 20.29
C GLY A 262 15.23 2.58 19.89
N ALA A 263 15.38 1.95 18.72
CA ALA A 263 16.67 1.64 18.13
C ALA A 263 17.33 2.84 17.43
N PHE A 264 16.52 3.75 16.88
CA PHE A 264 16.97 4.86 16.03
C PHE A 264 17.97 5.79 16.74
N TYR A 265 17.59 6.40 17.86
CA TYR A 265 18.44 7.39 18.53
C TYR A 265 19.71 6.77 19.14
N PRO A 266 19.65 5.65 19.87
CA PRO A 266 20.85 5.00 20.40
C PRO A 266 21.82 4.57 19.30
N ALA A 267 21.33 4.03 18.18
CA ALA A 267 22.22 3.63 17.08
C ALA A 267 22.99 4.82 16.49
N VAL A 268 22.31 5.96 16.31
CA VAL A 268 22.93 7.18 15.80
C VAL A 268 23.98 7.71 16.77
N ASP A 269 23.69 7.78 18.06
CA ASP A 269 24.64 8.29 19.06
C ASP A 269 25.86 7.35 19.25
N LEU A 270 25.64 6.03 19.30
CA LEU A 270 26.68 5.02 19.48
C LEU A 270 27.62 4.86 18.28
N CYS A 271 27.18 5.23 17.07
CA CYS A 271 28.01 5.14 15.86
C CYS A 271 28.42 6.52 15.36
N ALA A 272 27.46 7.27 14.84
CA ALA A 272 27.72 8.56 14.21
C ALA A 272 28.14 9.61 15.26
N GLY A 273 27.55 9.57 16.46
CA GLY A 273 27.92 10.45 17.56
C GLY A 273 29.32 10.17 18.12
N GLU A 274 29.69 8.90 18.32
CA GLU A 274 31.06 8.53 18.70
C GLU A 274 32.11 8.91 17.64
N LYS A 275 31.75 8.75 16.37
CA LYS A 275 32.61 9.15 15.24
C LYS A 275 32.78 10.67 15.18
N GLU A 276 31.70 11.43 15.37
CA GLU A 276 31.72 12.89 15.45
C GLU A 276 32.57 13.39 16.63
N ARG A 277 32.58 12.65 17.75
CA ARG A 277 33.38 12.94 18.95
C ARG A 277 34.83 12.45 18.86
N GLY A 278 35.20 11.68 17.83
CA GLY A 278 36.53 11.06 17.69
C GLY A 278 36.80 9.91 18.67
N THR A 279 35.80 9.43 19.42
CA THR A 279 35.98 8.37 20.44
C THR A 279 35.97 6.97 19.84
N LEU A 280 35.42 6.81 18.63
CA LEU A 280 35.37 5.54 17.92
C LEU A 280 36.78 5.02 17.57
N GLU A 281 37.70 5.91 17.23
CA GLU A 281 39.08 5.59 16.84
C GLU A 281 39.84 4.95 18.01
N THR A 282 39.69 5.50 19.22
CA THR A 282 40.24 4.93 20.45
C THR A 282 39.72 3.52 20.69
N LEU A 283 38.42 3.26 20.46
CA LEU A 283 37.84 1.92 20.62
C LEU A 283 38.43 0.92 19.61
N LEU A 284 38.73 1.36 18.38
CA LEU A 284 39.34 0.52 17.35
C LEU A 284 40.81 0.19 17.62
N THR A 285 41.51 0.96 18.46
CA THR A 285 42.88 0.63 18.92
C THR A 285 42.91 -0.39 20.06
N SER A 286 41.75 -0.68 20.67
CA SER A 286 41.64 -1.69 21.72
C SER A 286 41.86 -3.11 21.16
N PRO A 287 42.24 -4.10 21.99
CA PRO A 287 42.47 -5.48 21.54
C PRO A 287 41.18 -6.25 21.17
N ALA A 288 40.03 -5.57 21.02
CA ALA A 288 38.76 -6.17 20.64
C ALA A 288 38.62 -6.29 19.11
N LEU A 289 38.04 -7.39 18.64
CA LEU A 289 37.75 -7.55 17.21
C LEU A 289 36.62 -6.61 16.77
N ARG A 290 36.62 -6.14 15.51
CA ARG A 290 35.56 -5.28 14.95
C ARG A 290 34.15 -5.88 15.11
N ARG A 291 34.00 -7.20 14.90
CA ARG A 291 32.75 -7.91 15.19
C ARG A 291 32.35 -7.86 16.66
N GLU A 292 33.31 -7.90 17.59
CA GLU A 292 33.00 -7.85 19.04
C GLU A 292 32.49 -6.47 19.44
N ILE A 293 33.03 -5.41 18.82
CA ILE A 293 32.52 -4.04 18.95
C ILE A 293 31.09 -3.93 18.43
N VAL A 294 30.83 -4.48 17.23
CA VAL A 294 29.49 -4.46 16.62
C VAL A 294 28.46 -5.16 17.49
N TRP A 295 28.76 -6.36 17.99
CA TRP A 295 27.85 -7.10 18.87
C TRP A 295 27.62 -6.38 20.21
N GLY A 296 28.65 -5.74 20.78
CA GLY A 296 28.49 -4.94 22.00
C GLY A 296 27.52 -3.78 21.80
N LYS A 297 27.71 -3.00 20.74
CA LYS A 297 26.83 -1.89 20.36
C LYS A 297 25.42 -2.36 20.00
N LEU A 298 25.30 -3.45 19.23
CA LEU A 298 24.03 -4.05 18.83
C LEU A 298 23.17 -4.42 20.04
N LEU A 299 23.76 -5.09 21.04
CA LEU A 299 23.05 -5.47 22.26
C LEU A 299 22.57 -4.24 23.04
N THR A 300 23.38 -3.17 23.10
CA THR A 300 22.96 -1.92 23.73
C THR A 300 21.74 -1.32 23.02
N VAL A 301 21.80 -1.16 21.70
CA VAL A 301 20.68 -0.61 20.91
C VAL A 301 19.43 -1.50 21.06
N MET A 302 19.60 -2.82 21.03
CA MET A 302 18.50 -3.78 21.18
C MET A 302 17.84 -3.68 22.56
N THR A 303 18.62 -3.52 23.63
CA THR A 303 18.09 -3.31 24.98
C THR A 303 17.28 -2.02 25.05
N PHE A 304 17.82 -0.89 24.55
CA PHE A 304 17.08 0.38 24.54
C PHE A 304 15.82 0.31 23.68
N SER A 305 15.88 -0.28 22.49
CA SER A 305 14.72 -0.56 21.63
C SER A 305 13.62 -1.33 22.38
N SER A 306 14.01 -2.40 23.07
CA SER A 306 13.07 -3.26 23.78
C SER A 306 12.48 -2.56 24.99
N ILE A 307 13.29 -1.85 25.78
CA ILE A 307 12.80 -1.05 26.92
C ILE A 307 11.84 0.05 26.44
N THR A 308 12.16 0.73 25.34
CA THR A 308 11.29 1.76 24.75
C THR A 308 9.92 1.18 24.42
N ALA A 309 9.87 0.07 23.69
CA ALA A 309 8.61 -0.54 23.30
C ALA A 309 7.81 -1.08 24.50
N LEU A 310 8.49 -1.67 25.50
CA LEU A 310 7.84 -2.17 26.71
C LEU A 310 7.26 -1.04 27.58
N LEU A 311 8.01 0.06 27.76
CA LEU A 311 7.54 1.23 28.50
C LEU A 311 6.32 1.88 27.82
N ASN A 312 6.34 1.95 26.49
CA ASN A 312 5.21 2.46 25.71
C ASN A 312 3.99 1.54 25.78
N LEU A 313 4.18 0.22 25.69
CA LEU A 313 3.11 -0.75 25.84
C LEU A 313 2.50 -0.71 27.25
N ALA A 314 3.34 -0.55 28.28
CA ALA A 314 2.88 -0.37 29.65
C ALA A 314 2.12 0.96 29.83
N SER A 315 2.62 2.06 29.23
CA SER A 315 1.94 3.36 29.22
C SER A 315 0.57 3.26 28.56
N LEU A 316 0.46 2.59 27.42
CA LEU A 316 -0.81 2.34 26.74
C LEU A 316 -1.75 1.50 27.61
N GLY A 317 -1.24 0.48 28.31
CA GLY A 317 -2.05 -0.31 29.25
C GLY A 317 -2.59 0.51 30.42
N LEU A 318 -1.76 1.39 31.00
CA LEU A 318 -2.14 2.25 32.13
C LEU A 318 -3.11 3.37 31.73
N THR A 319 -2.88 4.01 30.57
CA THR A 319 -3.69 5.13 30.06
C THR A 319 -4.91 4.67 29.29
N GLY A 320 -4.88 3.44 28.74
CA GLY A 320 -5.92 2.88 27.91
C GLY A 320 -7.27 2.84 28.60
N LYS A 321 -7.31 2.52 29.91
CA LYS A 321 -8.57 2.53 30.67
C LYS A 321 -9.23 3.91 30.68
N PHE A 322 -8.44 4.97 30.91
CA PHE A 322 -8.94 6.34 30.95
C PHE A 322 -9.46 6.80 29.57
N VAL A 323 -8.71 6.49 28.50
CA VAL A 323 -9.08 6.85 27.12
C VAL A 323 -10.32 6.08 26.67
N ILE A 324 -10.41 4.79 26.99
CA ILE A 324 -11.58 3.93 26.72
C ILE A 324 -12.82 4.45 27.45
N ASP A 325 -12.69 4.76 28.74
CA ASP A 325 -13.81 5.28 29.54
C ASP A 325 -14.33 6.60 28.92
N GLN A 326 -13.44 7.47 28.44
CA GLN A 326 -13.82 8.69 27.72
C GLN A 326 -14.49 8.43 26.35
N LEU A 327 -13.97 7.48 25.56
CA LEU A 327 -14.54 7.09 24.27
C LEU A 327 -15.94 6.48 24.41
N SER A 328 -16.18 5.70 25.46
CA SER A 328 -17.50 5.11 25.73
C SER A 328 -18.60 6.14 26.00
N GLN A 329 -18.23 7.37 26.38
CA GLN A 329 -19.17 8.50 26.56
C GLN A 329 -19.58 9.15 25.23
N ILE A 330 -19.00 8.71 24.10
CA ILE A 330 -19.36 9.20 22.77
C ILE A 330 -20.47 8.31 22.19
N PRO A 331 -21.75 8.77 22.08
CA PRO A 331 -22.86 8.03 21.45
C PRO A 331 -22.56 7.35 20.11
N ALA A 332 -21.71 7.94 19.26
CA ALA A 332 -21.28 7.34 17.99
C ALA A 332 -20.48 6.03 18.15
N PHE A 333 -19.85 5.83 19.31
CA PHE A 333 -19.13 4.59 19.65
C PHE A 333 -19.95 3.62 20.51
N GLY A 334 -21.09 4.04 21.08
CA GLY A 334 -22.10 3.19 21.72
C GLY A 334 -21.64 2.38 22.95
N GLN A 335 -22.56 2.07 23.88
CA GLN A 335 -22.26 1.16 24.99
C GLN A 335 -22.10 -0.30 24.54
N GLU A 336 -22.65 -0.69 23.39
CA GLU A 336 -22.55 -2.07 22.87
C GLU A 336 -21.19 -2.40 22.23
N HIS A 337 -20.39 -1.39 21.87
CA HIS A 337 -19.04 -1.54 21.31
C HIS A 337 -17.95 -1.01 22.24
N ALA A 338 -18.20 -0.97 23.55
CA ALA A 338 -17.21 -0.53 24.53
C ALA A 338 -15.92 -1.36 24.39
N LEU A 339 -14.88 -0.73 23.85
CA LEU A 339 -13.54 -1.30 23.73
C LEU A 339 -13.06 -1.66 25.14
N SER A 340 -12.60 -2.88 25.37
CA SER A 340 -11.97 -3.27 26.62
C SER A 340 -10.44 -3.18 26.48
N LEU A 341 -9.74 -3.29 27.62
CA LEU A 341 -8.29 -3.43 27.59
C LEU A 341 -7.88 -4.71 26.84
N PRO A 342 -6.76 -4.68 26.10
CA PRO A 342 -6.29 -5.86 25.38
C PRO A 342 -6.01 -7.04 26.34
N PRO A 343 -6.28 -8.29 25.92
CA PRO A 343 -6.01 -9.48 26.73
C PRO A 343 -4.55 -9.59 27.16
N ALA A 344 -4.29 -10.11 28.36
CA ALA A 344 -2.92 -10.30 28.87
C ALA A 344 -2.07 -11.22 27.97
N VAL A 345 -2.70 -12.21 27.33
CA VAL A 345 -2.06 -13.12 26.37
C VAL A 345 -1.50 -12.35 25.16
N SER A 346 -2.21 -11.31 24.70
CA SER A 346 -1.76 -10.44 23.62
C SER A 346 -0.44 -9.74 23.98
N LEU A 347 -0.30 -9.29 25.24
CA LEU A 347 0.93 -8.65 25.73
C LEU A 347 2.12 -9.61 25.77
N LEU A 348 1.89 -10.89 26.09
CA LEU A 348 2.93 -11.92 26.07
C LEU A 348 3.47 -12.15 24.65
N TRP A 349 2.58 -12.29 23.66
CA TRP A 349 2.98 -12.47 22.26
C TRP A 349 3.72 -11.25 21.71
N LEU A 350 3.27 -10.04 22.04
CA LEU A 350 3.96 -8.80 21.67
C LEU A 350 5.35 -8.72 22.31
N GLY A 351 5.48 -9.09 23.59
CA GLY A 351 6.77 -9.14 24.28
C GLY A 351 7.73 -10.17 23.65
N ALA A 352 7.23 -11.34 23.26
CA ALA A 352 8.03 -12.36 22.60
C ALA A 352 8.55 -11.89 21.22
N ALA A 353 7.69 -11.26 20.41
CA ALA A 353 8.08 -10.75 19.10
C ALA A 353 9.00 -9.52 19.15
N LEU A 354 9.05 -8.83 20.28
CA LEU A 354 9.95 -7.69 20.47
C LEU A 354 11.42 -8.09 20.38
N ILE A 355 11.79 -9.31 20.77
CA ILE A 355 13.18 -9.79 20.71
C ILE A 355 13.71 -9.80 19.26
N PRO A 356 13.12 -10.55 18.31
CA PRO A 356 13.61 -10.57 16.94
C PRO A 356 13.45 -9.20 16.24
N ILE A 357 12.40 -8.44 16.55
CA ILE A 357 12.17 -7.12 15.94
C ILE A 357 13.18 -6.07 16.42
N SER A 358 13.43 -6.01 17.73
CA SER A 358 14.48 -5.13 18.27
C SER A 358 15.85 -5.51 17.70
N ALA A 359 16.15 -6.80 17.55
CA ALA A 359 17.41 -7.23 16.92
C ALA A 359 17.52 -6.75 15.45
N LEU A 360 16.45 -6.94 14.66
CA LEU A 360 16.40 -6.52 13.26
C LEU A 360 16.60 -5.02 13.10
N PHE A 361 15.78 -4.21 13.80
CA PHE A 361 15.86 -2.75 13.69
C PHE A 361 17.17 -2.21 14.26
N SER A 362 17.68 -2.78 15.36
CA SER A 362 18.99 -2.38 15.90
C SER A 362 20.11 -2.62 14.91
N ALA A 363 20.13 -3.79 14.25
CA ALA A 363 21.16 -4.11 13.26
C ALA A 363 21.07 -3.20 12.02
N LEU A 364 19.87 -2.94 11.50
CA LEU A 364 19.65 -2.04 10.37
C LEU A 364 20.03 -0.59 10.72
N CYS A 365 19.58 -0.09 11.87
CA CYS A 365 19.91 1.25 12.34
C CYS A 365 21.43 1.41 12.57
N LEU A 366 22.10 0.41 13.15
CA LEU A 366 23.54 0.44 13.38
C LEU A 366 24.33 0.43 12.06
N ALA A 367 23.92 -0.39 11.09
CA ALA A 367 24.53 -0.42 9.76
C ALA A 367 24.38 0.91 9.02
N CYS A 368 23.19 1.52 9.05
CA CYS A 368 22.96 2.84 8.45
C CYS A 368 23.71 3.95 9.19
N ALA A 369 23.72 3.93 10.53
CA ALA A 369 24.40 4.94 11.34
C ALA A 369 25.93 4.88 11.17
N ALA A 370 26.51 3.70 10.95
CA ALA A 370 27.94 3.55 10.68
C ALA A 370 28.39 4.30 9.39
N LEU A 371 27.49 4.48 8.42
CA LEU A 371 27.75 5.23 7.18
C LEU A 371 27.86 6.74 7.40
N ALA A 372 27.27 7.26 8.48
CA ALA A 372 27.23 8.69 8.76
C ALA A 372 28.55 9.20 9.32
N ARG A 373 28.82 10.49 9.10
CA ARG A 373 29.94 11.20 9.73
C ARG A 373 29.52 11.96 10.98
N SER A 374 28.27 12.42 11.02
CA SER A 374 27.70 13.17 12.13
C SER A 374 26.37 12.60 12.56
N THR A 375 25.96 12.94 13.78
CA THR A 375 24.63 12.60 14.33
C THR A 375 23.51 13.07 13.39
N LYS A 376 23.65 14.25 12.76
CA LYS A 376 22.67 14.79 11.80
C LYS A 376 22.58 13.95 10.53
N GLU A 377 23.72 13.58 9.93
CA GLU A 377 23.74 12.70 8.76
C GLU A 377 23.17 11.32 9.08
N GLY A 378 23.44 10.79 10.27
CA GLY A 378 22.88 9.53 10.76
C GLY A 378 21.36 9.55 10.73
N GLN A 379 20.75 10.60 11.28
CA GLN A 379 19.29 10.77 11.25
C GLN A 379 18.74 10.74 9.83
N TYR A 380 19.39 11.42 8.88
CA TYR A 380 18.94 11.41 7.48
C TYR A 380 19.06 10.04 6.81
N TYR A 381 20.10 9.25 7.09
CA TYR A 381 20.24 7.90 6.54
C TYR A 381 19.24 6.90 7.10
N LEU A 382 18.72 7.14 8.30
CA LEU A 382 17.67 6.29 8.87
C LEU A 382 16.25 6.67 8.39
N MET A 383 16.04 7.84 7.77
CA MET A 383 14.71 8.22 7.21
C MET A 383 14.23 7.30 6.08
N PRO A 384 15.05 6.93 5.06
CA PRO A 384 14.66 5.93 4.06
C PRO A 384 14.32 4.57 4.68
N LEU A 385 15.00 4.17 5.75
CA LEU A 385 14.69 2.95 6.48
C LEU A 385 13.26 3.02 7.05
N MET A 386 12.89 4.13 7.68
CA MET A 386 11.50 4.34 8.14
C MET A 386 10.50 4.33 6.99
N LEU A 387 10.81 4.98 5.86
CA LEU A 387 9.94 5.05 4.70
C LEU A 387 9.66 3.66 4.11
N VAL A 388 10.66 2.76 4.09
CA VAL A 388 10.52 1.40 3.57
C VAL A 388 9.78 0.49 4.55
N THR A 389 10.05 0.62 5.86
CA THR A 389 9.44 -0.27 6.86
C THR A 389 7.97 0.08 7.12
N MET A 390 7.58 1.35 7.02
CA MET A 390 6.21 1.80 7.28
C MET A 390 5.15 1.08 6.44
N PRO A 391 5.22 1.04 5.08
CA PRO A 391 4.26 0.29 4.27
C PRO A 391 4.18 -1.20 4.62
N LEU A 392 5.31 -1.84 4.94
CA LEU A 392 5.37 -3.25 5.32
C LEU A 392 4.62 -3.53 6.64
N MET A 393 4.61 -2.56 7.55
CA MET A 393 3.88 -2.63 8.82
C MET A 393 2.41 -2.22 8.69
N MET A 394 2.06 -1.36 7.71
CA MET A 394 0.68 -0.92 7.46
C MET A 394 -0.14 -1.94 6.66
N LEU A 395 0.48 -2.68 5.74
CA LEU A 395 -0.21 -3.65 4.88
C LEU A 395 -1.08 -4.67 5.66
N PRO A 396 -0.64 -5.27 6.78
CA PRO A 396 -1.45 -6.14 7.65
C PRO A 396 -2.71 -5.51 8.25
N MET A 397 -2.78 -4.17 8.31
CA MET A 397 -3.94 -3.44 8.84
C MET A 397 -5.07 -3.34 7.80
N SER A 398 -4.77 -3.55 6.52
CA SER A 398 -5.75 -3.51 5.45
C SER A 398 -6.74 -4.68 5.56
N PRO A 399 -8.04 -4.45 5.30
CA PRO A 399 -8.99 -5.56 5.10
C PRO A 399 -8.53 -6.43 3.92
N GLY A 400 -8.76 -7.75 4.02
CA GLY A 400 -8.38 -8.73 2.99
C GLY A 400 -6.93 -9.25 3.06
N VAL A 401 -6.06 -8.64 3.88
CA VAL A 401 -4.70 -9.15 4.08
C VAL A 401 -4.68 -10.11 5.26
N GLU A 402 -4.55 -11.40 4.95
CA GLU A 402 -4.55 -12.50 5.92
C GLU A 402 -3.20 -13.21 5.99
N LEU A 403 -2.98 -13.95 7.07
CA LEU A 403 -1.81 -14.80 7.24
C LEU A 403 -1.90 -16.02 6.30
N ASN A 404 -1.15 -15.96 5.21
CA ASN A 404 -0.97 -17.07 4.27
C ASN A 404 0.52 -17.23 3.95
N LEU A 405 0.92 -18.33 3.30
CA LEU A 405 2.33 -18.60 3.01
C LEU A 405 3.01 -17.44 2.26
N GLY A 406 2.28 -16.74 1.39
CA GLY A 406 2.82 -15.65 0.59
C GLY A 406 3.13 -14.41 1.43
N ASN A 407 2.14 -13.94 2.18
CA ASN A 407 2.27 -12.81 3.09
C ASN A 407 3.24 -13.12 4.25
N SER A 408 3.35 -14.38 4.67
CA SER A 408 4.32 -14.86 5.66
C SER A 408 5.78 -14.68 5.22
N LEU A 409 6.05 -14.67 3.91
CA LEU A 409 7.40 -14.51 3.38
C LEU A 409 7.83 -13.05 3.23
N VAL A 410 6.89 -12.10 3.34
CA VAL A 410 7.19 -10.67 3.29
C VAL A 410 7.80 -10.23 4.63
N PRO A 411 9.02 -9.65 4.65
CA PRO A 411 9.65 -9.19 5.88
C PRO A 411 8.77 -8.19 6.64
N LEU A 412 8.75 -8.29 7.98
CA LEU A 412 7.89 -7.51 8.91
C LEU A 412 6.38 -7.80 8.78
N THR A 413 5.83 -7.82 7.56
CA THR A 413 4.42 -8.13 7.28
C THR A 413 4.03 -9.53 7.76
N GLY A 414 4.87 -10.54 7.50
CA GLY A 414 4.58 -11.89 7.95
C GLY A 414 4.48 -11.99 9.48
N LEU A 415 5.41 -11.33 10.20
CA LEU A 415 5.47 -11.41 11.66
C LEU A 415 4.32 -10.61 12.32
N THR A 416 3.93 -9.48 11.74
CA THR A 416 2.75 -8.71 12.19
C THR A 416 1.46 -9.47 11.96
N LEU A 417 1.29 -10.15 10.83
CA LEU A 417 0.14 -11.03 10.58
C LEU A 417 0.12 -12.25 11.50
N LEU A 418 1.29 -12.82 11.82
CA LEU A 418 1.40 -13.89 12.82
C LEU A 418 0.95 -13.40 14.20
N LEU A 419 1.44 -12.24 14.62
CA LEU A 419 1.00 -11.62 15.88
C LEU A 419 -0.49 -11.33 15.89
N ARG A 420 -1.03 -10.82 14.79
CA ARG A 420 -2.47 -10.57 14.64
C ARG A 420 -3.27 -11.85 14.88
N ALA A 421 -2.91 -12.96 14.22
CA ALA A 421 -3.58 -14.24 14.40
C ALA A 421 -3.48 -14.75 15.86
N LEU A 422 -2.29 -14.66 16.46
CA LEU A 422 -2.07 -15.08 17.85
C LEU A 422 -2.83 -14.21 18.87
N ILE A 423 -2.97 -12.91 18.61
CA ILE A 423 -3.77 -12.00 19.45
C ILE A 423 -5.26 -12.33 19.33
N GLU A 424 -5.74 -12.68 18.13
CA GLU A 424 -7.11 -13.12 17.87
C GLU A 424 -7.40 -14.53 18.42
N GLY A 425 -6.43 -15.20 19.05
CA GLY A 425 -6.56 -16.57 19.57
C GLY A 425 -6.56 -17.66 18.50
N GLN A 426 -6.21 -17.30 17.26
CA GLN A 426 -6.13 -18.22 16.13
C GLN A 426 -4.71 -18.75 16.01
N TYR A 427 -4.52 -20.04 16.27
CA TYR A 427 -3.21 -20.69 16.16
C TYR A 427 -3.05 -21.29 14.76
N PRO A 428 -2.20 -20.70 13.90
CA PRO A 428 -2.06 -21.13 12.53
C PRO A 428 -1.30 -22.46 12.43
N ALA A 429 -1.42 -23.13 11.29
CA ALA A 429 -0.67 -24.36 11.01
C ALA A 429 0.85 -24.14 11.18
N PRO A 430 1.64 -25.18 11.56
CA PRO A 430 3.06 -25.03 11.87
C PRO A 430 3.90 -24.33 10.78
N GLY A 431 3.59 -24.58 9.49
CA GLY A 431 4.28 -23.91 8.38
C GLY A 431 4.06 -22.39 8.34
N LEU A 432 2.84 -21.93 8.63
CA LEU A 432 2.49 -20.52 8.69
C LEU A 432 3.01 -19.83 9.95
N PHE A 433 3.22 -20.59 11.03
CA PHE A 433 3.87 -20.11 12.25
C PHE A 433 5.38 -19.94 12.07
N ILE A 434 6.05 -20.92 11.46
CA ILE A 434 7.51 -20.94 11.33
C ILE A 434 8.01 -19.99 10.23
N ALA A 435 7.31 -19.88 9.10
CA ALA A 435 7.79 -19.11 7.95
C ALA A 435 8.09 -17.63 8.27
N PRO A 436 7.20 -16.86 8.92
CA PRO A 436 7.48 -15.47 9.29
C PRO A 436 8.67 -15.31 10.23
N ILE A 437 8.81 -16.22 11.19
CA ILE A 437 9.91 -16.22 12.17
C ILE A 437 11.22 -16.51 11.44
N ALA A 438 11.25 -17.52 10.58
CA ALA A 438 12.43 -17.89 9.80
C ALA A 438 12.89 -16.75 8.88
N VAL A 439 11.96 -16.08 8.19
CA VAL A 439 12.27 -14.91 7.35
C VAL A 439 12.79 -13.75 8.19
N THR A 440 12.19 -13.47 9.35
CA THR A 440 12.67 -12.42 10.25
C THR A 440 14.07 -12.72 10.75
N CYS A 441 14.33 -13.96 11.19
CA CYS A 441 15.65 -14.41 11.61
C CYS A 441 16.69 -14.30 10.49
N LEU A 442 16.33 -14.67 9.25
CA LEU A 442 17.20 -14.50 8.08
C LEU A 442 17.51 -13.01 7.85
N CYS A 443 16.50 -12.14 7.92
CA CYS A 443 16.68 -10.70 7.79
C CYS A 443 17.60 -10.15 8.90
N CYS A 444 17.45 -10.62 10.14
CA CYS A 444 18.35 -10.26 11.25
C CYS A 444 19.79 -10.67 10.95
N LEU A 445 20.01 -11.91 10.52
CA LEU A 445 21.35 -12.40 10.19
C LEU A 445 22.00 -11.60 9.05
N LEU A 446 21.23 -11.27 8.02
CA LEU A 446 21.70 -10.43 6.91
C LEU A 446 22.01 -8.99 7.37
N ALA A 447 21.15 -8.39 8.19
CA ALA A 447 21.36 -7.05 8.73
C ALA A 447 22.58 -6.98 9.65
N ILE A 448 22.78 -7.97 10.52
CA ILE A 448 23.96 -8.05 11.41
C ILE A 448 25.22 -8.20 10.57
N ARG A 449 25.23 -9.10 9.57
CA ARG A 449 26.37 -9.23 8.65
C ARG A 449 26.65 -7.95 7.90
N TRP A 450 25.61 -7.23 7.49
CA TRP A 450 25.76 -5.94 6.83
C TRP A 450 26.38 -4.88 7.76
N ALA A 451 25.98 -4.84 9.03
CA ALA A 451 26.58 -3.98 10.05
C ALA A 451 28.06 -4.33 10.29
N GLU A 452 28.39 -5.62 10.44
CA GLU A 452 29.77 -6.10 10.58
C GLU A 452 30.64 -5.68 9.37
N GLU A 453 30.12 -5.83 8.16
CA GLU A 453 30.79 -5.42 6.93
C GLU A 453 31.04 -3.91 6.89
N GLN A 454 30.11 -3.07 7.35
CA GLN A 454 30.34 -1.62 7.42
C GLN A 454 31.47 -1.25 8.39
N PHE A 455 31.54 -1.91 9.55
CA PHE A 455 32.64 -1.71 10.49
C PHE A 455 33.98 -2.25 9.99
N ASN A 456 33.98 -3.24 9.09
CA ASN A 456 35.21 -3.73 8.47
C ASN A 456 35.72 -2.82 7.35
N ARG A 457 34.89 -1.94 6.78
CA ARG A 457 35.27 -1.01 5.72
C ARG A 457 35.87 0.28 6.28
N GLU A 458 37.17 0.45 6.07
CA GLU A 458 37.90 1.66 6.51
C GLU A 458 37.39 2.93 5.81
N SER A 459 37.00 2.83 4.54
CA SER A 459 36.41 3.94 3.80
C SER A 459 35.08 4.44 4.37
N VAL A 460 34.39 3.59 5.14
CA VAL A 460 33.16 3.94 5.85
C VAL A 460 33.49 4.57 7.20
N LEU A 461 34.41 3.96 7.95
CA LEU A 461 34.82 4.43 9.27
C LEU A 461 35.58 5.77 9.23
N PHE A 462 36.45 5.99 8.25
CA PHE A 462 37.35 7.16 8.15
C PHE A 462 37.01 8.07 6.97
N ARG A 463 35.74 8.14 6.60
CA ARG A 463 35.30 8.92 5.43
C ARG A 463 35.52 10.42 5.62
N GLU A 464 36.58 10.97 5.04
CA GLU A 464 36.84 12.43 5.00
C GLU A 464 35.75 13.17 4.23
N SER A 465 35.51 14.44 4.59
CA SER A 465 34.42 15.27 4.06
C SER A 465 34.56 15.59 2.57
N GLU A 466 34.18 14.68 1.69
CA GLU A 466 33.81 15.07 0.32
C GLU A 466 32.58 15.96 0.42
N ARG A 467 32.77 17.27 0.27
CA ARG A 467 31.68 18.21 -0.02
C ARG A 467 31.09 17.77 -1.35
N LEU A 468 29.84 17.32 -1.35
CA LEU A 468 29.09 17.01 -2.57
C LEU A 468 28.88 18.31 -3.36
N GLU A 469 29.87 18.69 -4.15
CA GLU A 469 29.71 19.73 -5.15
C GLU A 469 28.94 19.13 -6.32
N LEU A 470 27.63 19.39 -6.38
CA LEU A 470 26.72 18.89 -7.44
C LEU A 470 27.30 19.05 -8.84
N GLY A 471 27.98 20.18 -9.12
CA GLY A 471 28.65 20.42 -10.38
C GLY A 471 29.80 19.43 -10.66
N ARG A 472 30.69 19.21 -9.68
CA ARG A 472 31.76 18.21 -9.83
C ARG A 472 31.20 16.80 -9.91
N TRP A 473 30.19 16.47 -9.10
CA TRP A 473 29.52 15.17 -9.13
C TRP A 473 28.89 14.87 -10.51
N LEU A 474 28.20 15.84 -11.12
CA LEU A 474 27.66 15.71 -12.49
C LEU A 474 28.77 15.52 -13.54
N VAL A 475 29.87 16.28 -13.41
CA VAL A 475 31.04 16.13 -14.30
C VAL A 475 31.66 14.73 -14.14
N HIS A 476 31.84 14.24 -12.92
CA HIS A 476 32.38 12.89 -12.65
C HIS A 476 31.42 11.79 -13.12
N LEU A 477 30.10 11.98 -12.98
CA LEU A 477 29.08 11.05 -13.50
C LEU A 477 29.22 10.83 -15.01
N VAL A 478 29.59 11.88 -15.76
CA VAL A 478 29.79 11.82 -17.21
C VAL A 478 31.22 11.41 -17.59
N ARG A 479 32.22 11.88 -16.84
CA ARG A 479 33.64 11.67 -17.15
C ARG A 479 34.11 10.27 -16.78
N ASP A 480 33.70 9.75 -15.63
CA ASP A 480 34.21 8.51 -15.05
C ASP A 480 33.31 7.30 -15.34
N ARG A 481 32.54 7.37 -16.43
CA ARG A 481 31.71 6.27 -16.92
C ARG A 481 32.57 5.02 -17.18
N GLY A 482 32.15 3.88 -16.63
CA GLY A 482 32.72 2.57 -16.94
C GLY A 482 32.34 2.08 -18.33
N GLU A 483 32.98 1.00 -18.79
CA GLU A 483 32.57 0.32 -20.04
C GLU A 483 31.16 -0.29 -19.89
N THR A 484 30.89 -0.85 -18.71
CA THR A 484 29.63 -1.48 -18.29
C THR A 484 29.21 -0.89 -16.94
N PRO A 485 27.92 -1.01 -16.56
CA PRO A 485 27.46 -0.46 -15.29
C PRO A 485 28.12 -1.16 -14.09
N SER A 486 28.25 -0.46 -12.98
CA SER A 486 28.73 -1.04 -11.72
C SER A 486 27.61 -1.81 -11.00
N PHE A 487 27.98 -2.61 -10.00
CA PHE A 487 27.00 -3.30 -9.13
C PHE A 487 25.98 -2.31 -8.54
N ALA A 488 26.45 -1.19 -8.00
CA ALA A 488 25.59 -0.17 -7.39
C ALA A 488 24.64 0.46 -8.42
N GLN A 489 25.10 0.69 -9.65
CA GLN A 489 24.26 1.22 -10.73
C GLN A 489 23.19 0.20 -11.15
N GLY A 490 23.51 -1.09 -11.19
CA GLY A 490 22.52 -2.15 -11.45
C GLY A 490 21.42 -2.20 -10.39
N VAL A 491 21.79 -2.17 -9.10
CA VAL A 491 20.84 -2.11 -7.97
C VAL A 491 20.02 -0.83 -7.99
N LEU A 492 20.65 0.32 -8.28
CA LEU A 492 19.96 1.61 -8.38
C LEU A 492 18.92 1.61 -9.51
N CYS A 493 19.23 1.00 -10.66
CA CYS A 493 18.26 0.89 -11.76
C CYS A 493 17.02 0.11 -11.34
N VAL A 494 17.19 -1.02 -10.63
CA VAL A 494 16.07 -1.80 -10.09
C VAL A 494 15.25 -0.95 -9.11
N ALA A 495 15.91 -0.23 -8.19
CA ALA A 495 15.24 0.64 -7.24
C ALA A 495 14.42 1.75 -7.94
N ILE A 496 15.00 2.40 -8.95
CA ILE A 496 14.29 3.44 -9.73
C ILE A 496 13.08 2.83 -10.45
N ILE A 497 13.22 1.67 -11.11
CA ILE A 497 12.11 1.00 -11.79
C ILE A 497 10.98 0.72 -10.81
N LEU A 498 11.28 0.13 -9.64
CA LEU A 498 10.26 -0.18 -8.62
C LEU A 498 9.58 1.08 -8.07
N VAL A 499 10.33 2.15 -7.80
CA VAL A 499 9.79 3.41 -7.27
C VAL A 499 8.92 4.11 -8.31
N VAL A 500 9.38 4.24 -9.55
CA VAL A 500 8.61 4.86 -10.65
C VAL A 500 7.35 4.05 -10.92
N GLN A 501 7.45 2.72 -10.95
CA GLN A 501 6.31 1.84 -11.13
C GLN A 501 5.29 1.98 -10.00
N PHE A 502 5.73 2.09 -8.74
CA PHE A 502 4.85 2.33 -7.60
C PHE A 502 4.04 3.63 -7.76
N PHE A 503 4.72 4.75 -8.01
CA PHE A 503 4.05 6.05 -8.15
C PHE A 503 3.13 6.11 -9.36
N ILE A 504 3.55 5.54 -10.50
CA ILE A 504 2.69 5.47 -11.69
C ILE A 504 1.49 4.55 -11.46
N SER A 505 1.66 3.42 -10.78
CA SER A 505 0.55 2.54 -10.41
C SER A 505 -0.49 3.27 -9.55
N VAL A 506 -0.05 4.02 -8.54
CA VAL A 506 -0.92 4.86 -7.70
C VAL A 506 -1.60 5.97 -8.51
N ALA A 507 -0.87 6.65 -9.40
CA ALA A 507 -1.43 7.69 -10.25
C ALA A 507 -2.52 7.13 -11.19
N LEU A 508 -2.30 5.93 -11.74
CA LEU A 508 -3.25 5.26 -12.62
C LEU A 508 -4.46 4.73 -11.84
N SER A 509 -4.31 4.29 -10.58
CA SER A 509 -5.43 3.77 -9.78
C SER A 509 -6.42 4.86 -9.38
N VAL A 510 -5.96 6.09 -9.14
CA VAL A 510 -6.84 7.23 -8.77
C VAL A 510 -7.79 7.64 -9.91
N HIS A 511 -7.43 7.36 -11.16
CA HIS A 511 -8.21 7.77 -12.34
C HIS A 511 -9.09 6.65 -12.91
N GLN A 512 -9.13 5.46 -12.30
CA GLN A 512 -9.93 4.32 -12.77
C GLN A 512 -11.29 4.26 -12.06
N GLY A 513 -12.29 4.97 -12.60
CA GLY A 513 -13.69 4.91 -12.14
C GLY A 513 -14.63 4.08 -13.02
N GLY A 514 -14.12 3.38 -14.05
CA GLY A 514 -14.94 2.65 -15.04
C GLY A 514 -14.39 1.24 -15.36
N PRO A 515 -15.17 0.41 -16.09
CA PRO A 515 -14.75 -0.93 -16.48
C PRO A 515 -13.50 -0.91 -17.35
N LEU A 516 -12.59 -1.88 -17.14
CA LEU A 516 -11.32 -1.99 -17.85
C LEU A 516 -11.57 -2.35 -19.32
N ASP A 517 -11.39 -1.40 -20.24
CA ASP A 517 -11.45 -1.64 -21.69
C ASP A 517 -10.05 -1.93 -22.26
N PHE A 518 -9.99 -2.41 -23.51
CA PHE A 518 -8.72 -2.68 -24.19
C PHE A 518 -7.83 -1.42 -24.29
N GLY A 519 -8.44 -0.26 -24.52
CA GLY A 519 -7.72 1.01 -24.65
C GLY A 519 -7.01 1.42 -23.36
N ALA A 520 -7.69 1.33 -22.21
CA ALA A 520 -7.11 1.58 -20.91
C ALA A 520 -6.02 0.57 -20.57
N LEU A 521 -6.25 -0.72 -20.84
CA LEU A 521 -5.24 -1.77 -20.66
C LEU A 521 -3.99 -1.48 -21.51
N ALA A 522 -4.16 -1.14 -22.79
CA ALA A 522 -3.06 -0.82 -23.70
C ALA A 522 -2.25 0.39 -23.21
N ARG A 523 -2.91 1.46 -22.77
CA ARG A 523 -2.22 2.63 -22.19
C ARG A 523 -1.46 2.24 -20.92
N ALA A 524 -2.07 1.48 -20.01
CA ALA A 524 -1.43 1.06 -18.78
C ALA A 524 -0.19 0.19 -19.05
N VAL A 525 -0.28 -0.78 -19.96
CA VAL A 525 0.84 -1.64 -20.35
C VAL A 525 1.95 -0.82 -21.03
N LEU A 526 1.61 0.06 -21.98
CA LEU A 526 2.61 0.89 -22.66
C LEU A 526 3.32 1.86 -21.71
N ILE A 527 2.60 2.51 -20.80
CA ILE A 527 3.19 3.37 -19.77
C ILE A 527 4.11 2.53 -18.87
N SER A 528 3.64 1.38 -18.38
CA SER A 528 4.46 0.53 -17.50
C SER A 528 5.73 0.05 -18.21
N GLN A 529 5.64 -0.34 -19.48
CA GLN A 529 6.78 -0.90 -20.21
C GLN A 529 7.75 0.18 -20.67
N LEU A 530 7.25 1.25 -21.29
CA LEU A 530 8.09 2.30 -21.88
C LEU A 530 8.59 3.29 -20.82
N ALA A 531 7.72 3.77 -19.93
CA ALA A 531 8.06 4.81 -18.96
C ALA A 531 8.66 4.25 -17.66
N CYS A 532 8.12 3.15 -17.12
CA CYS A 532 8.61 2.62 -15.84
C CYS A 532 9.82 1.69 -15.98
N ILE A 533 9.90 0.90 -17.06
CA ILE A 533 10.94 -0.13 -17.21
C ILE A 533 12.02 0.30 -18.22
N PHE A 534 11.64 0.58 -19.46
CA PHE A 534 12.58 0.91 -20.52
C PHE A 534 13.28 2.26 -20.30
N ALA A 535 12.54 3.34 -20.02
CA ALA A 535 13.12 4.68 -19.93
C ALA A 535 14.22 4.82 -18.86
N PRO A 536 14.06 4.33 -17.61
CA PRO A 536 15.14 4.38 -16.62
C PRO A 536 16.38 3.61 -17.08
N ALA A 537 16.21 2.39 -17.60
CA ALA A 537 17.33 1.58 -18.06
C ALA A 537 18.04 2.19 -19.27
N ALA A 538 17.29 2.72 -20.25
CA ALA A 538 17.83 3.38 -21.42
C ALA A 538 18.59 4.67 -21.04
N LEU A 539 17.99 5.51 -20.19
CA LEU A 539 18.62 6.74 -19.71
C LEU A 539 19.91 6.43 -18.94
N MET A 540 19.87 5.47 -18.01
CA MET A 540 21.06 5.06 -17.26
C MET A 540 22.13 4.44 -18.17
N THR A 541 21.76 3.69 -19.19
CA THR A 541 22.70 3.16 -20.19
C THR A 541 23.42 4.29 -20.91
N ILE A 542 22.70 5.31 -21.38
CA ILE A 542 23.24 6.46 -22.12
C ILE A 542 24.08 7.37 -21.21
N VAL A 543 23.65 7.56 -19.96
CA VAL A 543 24.25 8.53 -19.02
C VAL A 543 25.40 7.94 -18.20
N LEU A 544 25.42 6.63 -17.94
CA LEU A 544 26.37 6.02 -16.99
C LEU A 544 27.41 5.11 -17.64
N THR A 545 27.26 4.75 -18.92
CA THR A 545 28.13 3.77 -19.58
C THR A 545 28.77 4.35 -20.85
N ARG A 546 30.00 3.91 -21.15
CA ARG A 546 30.73 4.31 -22.38
C ARG A 546 30.40 3.42 -23.57
N ARG A 547 30.06 2.15 -23.35
CA ARG A 547 29.78 1.17 -24.41
C ARG A 547 28.37 0.60 -24.25
N PRO A 548 27.33 1.32 -24.72
CA PRO A 548 25.94 0.89 -24.58
C PRO A 548 25.68 -0.47 -25.23
N GLY A 549 26.33 -0.76 -26.37
CA GLY A 549 26.23 -2.07 -27.02
C GLY A 549 26.77 -3.22 -26.16
N ARG A 550 27.84 -3.00 -25.39
CA ARG A 550 28.38 -4.02 -24.46
C ARG A 550 27.48 -4.17 -23.24
N THR A 551 27.01 -3.06 -22.67
CA THR A 551 26.06 -3.03 -21.56
C THR A 551 24.77 -3.79 -21.89
N LEU A 552 24.24 -3.59 -23.09
CA LEU A 552 22.98 -4.22 -23.51
C LEU A 552 23.16 -5.59 -24.16
N LEU A 553 24.39 -6.14 -24.22
CA LEU A 553 24.68 -7.41 -24.90
C LEU A 553 24.27 -7.41 -26.39
N LEU A 554 24.47 -6.29 -27.08
CA LEU A 554 24.17 -6.10 -28.50
C LEU A 554 25.41 -6.09 -29.41
N GLU A 555 26.62 -6.02 -28.85
CA GLU A 555 27.87 -6.01 -29.63
C GLU A 555 28.12 -7.32 -30.42
N ARG A 556 27.59 -8.45 -29.95
CA ARG A 556 27.73 -9.74 -30.64
C ARG A 556 26.51 -10.03 -31.48
N THR A 557 26.74 -10.33 -32.75
CA THR A 557 25.70 -10.89 -33.62
C THR A 557 25.25 -12.24 -33.06
N PRO A 558 23.94 -12.48 -32.90
CA PRO A 558 23.45 -13.75 -32.40
C PRO A 558 23.80 -14.87 -33.39
N LEU A 559 24.40 -15.94 -32.90
CA LEU A 559 24.57 -17.14 -33.72
C LEU A 559 23.19 -17.74 -34.01
N TRP A 560 22.95 -18.14 -35.25
CA TRP A 560 21.68 -18.74 -35.68
C TRP A 560 21.30 -19.96 -34.81
N ARG A 561 22.29 -20.76 -34.40
CA ARG A 561 22.10 -21.88 -33.46
C ARG A 561 21.54 -21.43 -32.11
N HIS A 562 21.97 -20.28 -31.59
CA HIS A 562 21.45 -19.76 -30.31
C HIS A 562 20.02 -19.25 -30.43
N LEU A 563 19.63 -18.69 -31.58
CA LEU A 563 18.25 -18.28 -31.84
C LEU A 563 17.31 -19.49 -31.91
N TRP A 564 17.67 -20.53 -32.66
CA TRP A 564 16.88 -21.76 -32.71
C TRP A 564 16.82 -22.49 -31.38
N ALA A 565 17.96 -22.59 -30.67
CA ALA A 565 17.98 -23.18 -29.35
C ALA A 565 17.09 -22.38 -28.37
N ALA A 566 17.11 -21.04 -28.42
CA ALA A 566 16.23 -20.20 -27.61
C ALA A 566 14.75 -20.39 -27.95
N ALA A 567 14.38 -20.43 -29.24
CA ALA A 567 13.02 -20.73 -29.66
C ALA A 567 12.56 -22.13 -29.22
N GLY A 568 13.45 -23.13 -29.33
CA GLY A 568 13.21 -24.48 -28.85
C GLY A 568 13.02 -24.54 -27.33
N VAL A 569 13.85 -23.82 -26.56
CA VAL A 569 13.68 -23.68 -25.10
C VAL A 569 12.33 -23.03 -24.77
N ALA A 570 11.91 -22.00 -25.51
CA ALA A 570 10.61 -21.34 -25.29
C ALA A 570 9.44 -22.32 -25.41
N LEU A 571 9.45 -23.12 -26.48
CA LEU A 571 8.41 -24.10 -26.77
C LEU A 571 8.42 -25.26 -25.76
N LEU A 572 9.60 -25.79 -25.44
CA LEU A 572 9.75 -26.96 -24.57
C LEU A 572 9.60 -26.63 -23.08
N MET A 573 9.90 -25.40 -22.65
CA MET A 573 9.71 -24.98 -21.25
C MET A 573 8.29 -24.50 -20.96
N HIS A 574 7.51 -24.12 -21.98
CA HIS A 574 6.15 -23.61 -21.77
C HIS A 574 5.26 -24.57 -20.95
N PRO A 575 5.20 -25.89 -21.23
CA PRO A 575 4.41 -26.83 -20.41
C PRO A 575 4.84 -26.92 -18.95
N VAL A 576 6.16 -26.88 -18.69
CA VAL A 576 6.71 -26.94 -17.33
C VAL A 576 6.34 -25.69 -16.54
N VAL A 577 6.40 -24.53 -17.18
CA VAL A 577 6.12 -23.22 -16.57
C VAL A 577 4.63 -23.05 -16.30
N VAL A 578 3.76 -23.50 -17.21
CA VAL A 578 2.30 -23.51 -16.99
C VAL A 578 1.94 -24.41 -15.81
N ARG A 579 2.53 -25.62 -15.73
CA ARG A 579 2.28 -26.55 -14.62
C ARG A 579 2.83 -26.02 -13.29
N LEU A 580 3.97 -25.33 -13.32
CA LEU A 580 4.52 -24.64 -12.16
C LEU A 580 3.58 -23.51 -11.70
N ALA A 581 3.08 -22.68 -12.62
CA ALA A 581 2.14 -21.60 -12.30
C ALA A 581 0.85 -22.12 -11.65
N GLU A 582 0.30 -23.22 -12.15
CA GLU A 582 -0.85 -23.89 -11.54
C GLU A 582 -0.53 -24.40 -10.13
N HIS A 583 0.64 -25.04 -9.94
CA HIS A 583 1.06 -25.51 -8.62
C HIS A 583 1.24 -24.35 -7.63
N ILE A 584 1.84 -23.23 -8.08
CA ILE A 584 1.93 -22.00 -7.30
C ILE A 584 0.54 -21.49 -6.93
N ALA A 585 -0.42 -21.45 -7.86
CA ALA A 585 -1.79 -21.01 -7.57
C ALA A 585 -2.54 -21.94 -6.58
N LYS A 586 -2.22 -23.24 -6.57
CA LYS A 586 -2.76 -24.20 -5.57
C LYS A 586 -2.14 -23.99 -4.18
N VAL A 587 -0.85 -23.65 -4.11
CA VAL A 587 -0.14 -23.39 -2.84
C VAL A 587 -0.45 -22.00 -2.28
N TYR A 588 -0.68 -21.03 -3.17
CA TYR A 588 -0.97 -19.63 -2.85
C TYR A 588 -2.32 -19.23 -3.49
N PRO A 589 -3.45 -19.44 -2.78
CA PRO A 589 -4.77 -19.11 -3.30
C PRO A 589 -4.86 -17.64 -3.69
N ILE A 590 -5.41 -17.38 -4.88
CA ILE A 590 -5.60 -16.02 -5.39
C ILE A 590 -6.78 -15.40 -4.63
N ALA A 591 -6.58 -14.22 -4.03
CA ALA A 591 -7.66 -13.47 -3.38
C ALA A 591 -8.76 -13.16 -4.40
N LYS A 592 -10.04 -13.16 -3.98
CA LYS A 592 -11.19 -12.99 -4.89
C LYS A 592 -11.11 -11.68 -5.68
N GLU A 593 -10.57 -10.63 -5.07
CA GLU A 593 -10.34 -9.32 -5.68
C GLU A 593 -9.26 -9.41 -6.78
N THR A 594 -8.20 -10.17 -6.53
CA THR A 594 -7.12 -10.40 -7.51
C THR A 594 -7.61 -11.27 -8.67
N GLU A 595 -8.47 -12.25 -8.40
CA GLU A 595 -9.10 -13.07 -9.43
C GLU A 595 -10.05 -12.23 -10.31
N ALA A 596 -10.83 -11.33 -9.69
CA ALA A 596 -11.67 -10.39 -10.42
C ALA A 596 -10.83 -9.44 -11.30
N ALA A 597 -9.70 -8.94 -10.80
CA ALA A 597 -8.77 -8.12 -11.57
C ALA A 597 -8.17 -8.90 -12.77
N ALA A 598 -7.78 -10.16 -12.56
CA ALA A 598 -7.25 -11.02 -13.63
C ALA A 598 -8.31 -11.30 -14.72
N LYS A 599 -9.56 -11.59 -14.34
CA LYS A 599 -10.68 -11.75 -15.28
C LYS A 599 -10.99 -10.45 -16.03
N GLY A 600 -10.86 -9.31 -15.36
CA GLY A 600 -10.95 -7.99 -16.00
C GLY A 600 -9.93 -7.81 -17.12
N ILE A 601 -8.66 -8.15 -16.88
CA ILE A 601 -7.59 -8.11 -17.89
C ILE A 601 -7.91 -9.06 -19.06
N GLU A 602 -8.35 -10.28 -18.78
CA GLU A 602 -8.74 -11.25 -19.80
C GLU A 602 -9.88 -10.73 -20.69
N SER A 603 -10.92 -10.15 -20.09
CA SER A 603 -12.05 -9.55 -20.82
C SER A 603 -11.62 -8.37 -21.69
N ALA A 604 -10.72 -7.52 -21.20
CA ALA A 604 -10.18 -6.41 -21.98
C ALA A 604 -9.33 -6.88 -23.16
N LEU A 605 -8.55 -7.96 -22.99
CA LEU A 605 -7.77 -8.56 -24.07
C LEU A 605 -8.65 -9.21 -25.13
N ALA A 606 -9.78 -9.80 -24.75
CA ALA A 606 -10.77 -10.32 -25.70
C ALA A 606 -11.38 -9.21 -26.58
N GLY A 607 -11.44 -7.97 -26.07
CA GLY A 607 -11.85 -6.78 -26.81
C GLY A 607 -10.79 -6.17 -27.74
N ALA A 608 -9.63 -6.82 -27.92
CA ALA A 608 -8.58 -6.32 -28.80
C ALA A 608 -9.05 -6.28 -30.28
N PRO A 609 -8.68 -5.25 -31.07
CA PRO A 609 -9.08 -5.15 -32.48
C PRO A 609 -8.62 -6.34 -33.34
N HIS A 610 -7.48 -6.92 -33.01
CA HIS A 610 -6.94 -8.11 -33.66
C HIS A 610 -6.03 -8.87 -32.69
N PHE A 611 -6.03 -10.21 -32.75
CA PHE A 611 -5.22 -11.06 -31.87
C PHE A 611 -3.73 -10.71 -31.92
N LEU A 612 -3.20 -10.42 -33.11
CA LEU A 612 -1.80 -9.96 -33.28
C LEU A 612 -1.47 -8.66 -32.53
N VAL A 613 -2.44 -7.76 -32.35
CA VAL A 613 -2.23 -6.53 -31.56
C VAL A 613 -2.12 -6.88 -30.07
N ALA A 614 -2.92 -7.82 -29.57
CA ALA A 614 -2.80 -8.32 -28.20
C ALA A 614 -1.45 -9.03 -27.98
N VAL A 615 -0.98 -9.83 -28.95
CA VAL A 615 0.35 -10.46 -28.92
C VAL A 615 1.46 -9.41 -28.92
N LEU A 616 1.39 -8.40 -29.78
CA LEU A 616 2.38 -7.31 -29.79
C LEU A 616 2.43 -6.59 -28.43
N LEU A 617 1.27 -6.27 -27.87
CA LEU A 617 1.12 -5.51 -26.63
C LEU A 617 1.56 -6.28 -25.38
N ILE A 618 1.17 -7.55 -25.24
CA ILE A 618 1.37 -8.34 -24.01
C ILE A 618 2.60 -9.27 -24.09
N ALA A 619 3.04 -9.63 -25.30
CA ALA A 619 4.20 -10.52 -25.46
C ALA A 619 5.46 -9.79 -25.92
N VAL A 620 5.39 -9.07 -27.05
CA VAL A 620 6.59 -8.54 -27.71
C VAL A 620 7.10 -7.27 -27.03
N VAL A 621 6.23 -6.31 -26.72
CA VAL A 621 6.63 -5.05 -26.06
C VAL A 621 7.28 -5.30 -24.69
N PRO A 622 6.68 -6.13 -23.79
CA PRO A 622 7.33 -6.50 -22.53
C PRO A 622 8.65 -7.24 -22.74
N ALA A 623 8.71 -8.21 -23.66
CA ALA A 623 9.94 -8.94 -23.94
C ALA A 623 11.07 -8.01 -24.43
N LEU A 624 10.78 -6.94 -25.16
CA LEU A 624 11.79 -5.98 -25.56
C LEU A 624 12.23 -5.11 -24.37
N CYS A 625 11.28 -4.49 -23.67
CA CYS A 625 11.55 -3.51 -22.63
C CYS A 625 12.23 -4.15 -21.42
N GLU A 626 11.70 -5.29 -20.96
CA GLU A 626 12.19 -5.99 -19.78
C GLU A 626 13.55 -6.64 -20.03
N GLU A 627 13.80 -7.20 -21.22
CA GLU A 627 15.13 -7.77 -21.51
C GLU A 627 16.21 -6.70 -21.60
N ILE A 628 15.93 -5.54 -22.20
CA ILE A 628 16.86 -4.39 -22.21
C ILE A 628 17.19 -3.95 -20.78
N ALA A 629 16.18 -3.83 -19.91
CA ALA A 629 16.37 -3.41 -18.53
C ALA A 629 17.12 -4.47 -17.71
N PHE A 630 16.61 -5.70 -17.67
CA PHE A 630 17.08 -6.73 -16.76
C PHE A 630 18.29 -7.50 -17.28
N ARG A 631 18.29 -7.97 -18.53
CA ARG A 631 19.40 -8.77 -19.10
C ARG A 631 20.47 -7.89 -19.73
N GLY A 632 20.09 -6.73 -20.24
CA GLY A 632 21.02 -5.69 -20.65
C GLY A 632 21.66 -5.01 -19.44
N PHE A 633 21.03 -3.94 -18.94
CA PHE A 633 21.66 -3.05 -17.96
C PHE A 633 21.89 -3.70 -16.58
N VAL A 634 20.86 -4.26 -15.95
CA VAL A 634 20.92 -4.77 -14.57
C VAL A 634 21.86 -5.96 -14.44
N LEU A 635 21.70 -7.00 -15.28
CA LEU A 635 22.57 -8.17 -15.27
C LEU A 635 24.03 -7.79 -15.51
N SER A 636 24.31 -6.92 -16.49
CA SER A 636 25.68 -6.43 -16.73
C SER A 636 26.28 -5.73 -15.52
N GLY A 637 25.48 -5.01 -14.74
CA GLY A 637 25.91 -4.40 -13.48
C GLY A 637 26.20 -5.44 -12.40
N LEU A 638 25.29 -6.38 -12.21
CA LEU A 638 25.37 -7.42 -11.18
C LEU A 638 26.47 -8.46 -11.45
N ARG A 639 26.98 -8.58 -12.68
CA ARG A 639 28.12 -9.46 -12.99
C ARG A 639 29.44 -9.06 -12.29
N HIS A 640 29.50 -7.87 -11.68
CA HIS A 640 30.63 -7.45 -10.85
C HIS A 640 30.56 -7.96 -9.40
N VAL A 641 29.53 -8.74 -9.02
CA VAL A 641 29.43 -9.40 -7.69
C VAL A 641 30.52 -10.47 -7.49
N GLY A 642 31.05 -11.02 -8.58
CA GLY A 642 32.15 -11.98 -8.60
C GLY A 642 31.78 -13.36 -9.14
N HIS A 643 30.55 -13.84 -8.91
CA HIS A 643 30.09 -15.12 -9.46
C HIS A 643 28.87 -14.96 -10.37
N LYS A 644 28.92 -15.54 -11.58
CA LYS A 644 27.86 -15.40 -12.60
C LYS A 644 26.47 -15.84 -12.13
N TRP A 645 26.39 -16.88 -11.30
CA TRP A 645 25.11 -17.36 -10.76
C TRP A 645 24.45 -16.36 -9.81
N TRP A 646 25.23 -15.60 -9.04
CA TRP A 646 24.67 -14.52 -8.21
C TRP A 646 24.07 -13.42 -9.09
N ALA A 647 24.75 -13.04 -10.17
CA ALA A 647 24.23 -12.06 -11.13
C ALA A 647 22.93 -12.55 -11.79
N ILE A 648 22.88 -13.82 -12.22
CA ILE A 648 21.68 -14.44 -12.82
C ILE A 648 20.53 -14.44 -11.81
N VAL A 649 20.73 -14.95 -10.60
CA VAL A 649 19.68 -15.08 -9.59
C VAL A 649 19.16 -13.70 -9.15
N LEU A 650 20.06 -12.77 -8.81
CA LEU A 650 19.67 -11.42 -8.37
C LEU A 650 18.91 -10.65 -9.46
N SER A 651 19.38 -10.73 -10.71
CA SER A 651 18.66 -10.12 -11.84
C SER A 651 17.29 -10.77 -12.08
N SER A 652 17.17 -12.08 -11.85
CA SER A 652 15.92 -12.83 -12.05
C SER A 652 14.90 -12.52 -10.97
N VAL A 653 15.33 -12.36 -9.71
CA VAL A 653 14.47 -11.91 -8.62
C VAL A 653 13.99 -10.47 -8.88
N ALA A 654 14.88 -9.58 -9.31
CA ALA A 654 14.50 -8.21 -9.67
C ALA A 654 13.47 -8.18 -10.81
N PHE A 655 13.64 -9.02 -11.83
CA PHE A 655 12.68 -9.23 -12.92
C PHE A 655 11.33 -9.78 -12.42
N GLY A 656 11.34 -10.70 -11.45
CA GLY A 656 10.11 -11.17 -10.81
C GLY A 656 9.38 -10.05 -10.06
N LEU A 657 10.10 -9.23 -9.28
CA LEU A 657 9.53 -8.23 -8.36
C LEU A 657 8.70 -7.13 -9.04
N VAL A 658 8.95 -6.81 -10.32
CA VAL A 658 8.18 -5.80 -11.08
C VAL A 658 6.79 -6.28 -11.52
N HIS A 659 6.48 -7.57 -11.36
CA HIS A 659 5.17 -8.10 -11.72
C HIS A 659 4.14 -7.81 -10.62
N PRO A 660 2.86 -7.57 -10.95
CA PRO A 660 1.86 -7.13 -9.99
C PRO A 660 1.47 -8.24 -8.99
N PHE A 661 1.36 -9.48 -9.45
CA PHE A 661 0.81 -10.57 -8.64
C PHE A 661 1.90 -11.50 -8.10
N LEU A 662 1.76 -11.95 -6.86
CA LEU A 662 2.75 -12.83 -6.21
C LEU A 662 3.01 -14.12 -6.99
N HIS A 663 1.96 -14.77 -7.51
CA HIS A 663 2.12 -15.99 -8.32
C HIS A 663 2.97 -15.72 -9.56
N GLN A 664 2.76 -14.57 -10.20
CA GLN A 664 3.52 -14.15 -11.38
C GLN A 664 4.95 -13.78 -11.01
N LYS A 665 5.19 -13.10 -9.87
CA LYS A 665 6.54 -12.78 -9.37
C LYS A 665 7.41 -14.03 -9.23
N ILE A 666 6.87 -15.10 -8.63
CA ILE A 666 7.58 -16.36 -8.42
C ILE A 666 7.86 -17.04 -9.78
N ASN A 667 6.83 -17.18 -10.61
CA ASN A 667 6.96 -17.85 -11.90
C ASN A 667 7.93 -17.12 -12.85
N ALA A 668 7.83 -15.78 -12.90
CA ALA A 668 8.72 -14.92 -13.67
C ALA A 668 10.17 -14.99 -13.16
N THR A 669 10.39 -15.15 -11.86
CA THR A 669 11.75 -15.35 -11.30
C THR A 669 12.37 -16.64 -11.84
N VAL A 670 11.61 -17.75 -11.88
CA VAL A 670 12.10 -19.05 -12.38
C VAL A 670 12.42 -18.98 -13.88
N MET A 671 11.49 -18.46 -14.69
CA MET A 671 11.76 -18.20 -16.10
C MET A 671 12.95 -17.25 -16.26
N GLY A 672 13.07 -16.29 -15.36
CA GLY A 672 14.11 -15.30 -15.40
C GLY A 672 15.51 -15.88 -15.25
N VAL A 673 15.66 -16.94 -14.46
CA VAL A 673 16.93 -17.68 -14.30
C VAL A 673 17.31 -18.37 -15.60
N VAL A 674 16.33 -18.95 -16.31
CA VAL A 674 16.54 -19.59 -17.62
C VAL A 674 17.01 -18.56 -18.65
N ILE A 675 16.30 -17.43 -18.76
CA ILE A 675 16.66 -16.35 -19.68
C ILE A 675 18.01 -15.73 -19.31
N GLY A 676 18.29 -15.54 -18.02
CA GLY A 676 19.56 -15.02 -17.53
C GLY A 676 20.74 -15.96 -17.84
N TYR A 677 20.54 -17.26 -17.72
CA TYR A 677 21.53 -18.25 -18.15
C TYR A 677 21.79 -18.16 -19.67
N VAL A 678 20.74 -18.07 -20.49
CA VAL A 678 20.88 -17.88 -21.95
C VAL A 678 21.61 -16.57 -22.28
N ALA A 679 21.32 -15.47 -21.57
CA ALA A 679 21.99 -14.18 -21.75
C ALA A 679 23.50 -14.27 -21.49
N VAL A 680 23.89 -14.87 -20.35
CA VAL A 680 25.29 -15.01 -19.95
C VAL A 680 26.07 -15.93 -20.89
N GLN A 681 25.46 -17.04 -21.31
CA GLN A 681 26.14 -18.02 -22.15
C GLN A 681 26.22 -17.58 -23.61
N SER A 682 25.14 -17.05 -24.17
CA SER A 682 25.13 -16.57 -25.56
C SER A 682 25.86 -15.24 -25.73
N GLY A 683 25.94 -14.43 -24.67
CA GLY A 683 26.51 -13.07 -24.70
C GLY A 683 25.75 -12.13 -25.64
N SER A 684 24.46 -12.40 -25.87
CA SER A 684 23.60 -11.66 -26.79
C SER A 684 22.21 -11.47 -26.19
N LEU A 685 21.59 -10.31 -26.42
CA LEU A 685 20.22 -10.03 -25.96
C LEU A 685 19.13 -10.66 -26.84
N TRP A 686 19.40 -10.81 -28.15
CA TRP A 686 18.41 -11.32 -29.10
C TRP A 686 17.81 -12.70 -28.78
N PRO A 687 18.59 -13.73 -28.38
CA PRO A 687 18.02 -15.00 -27.94
C PRO A 687 17.10 -14.86 -26.71
N CYS A 688 17.37 -13.90 -25.83
CA CYS A 688 16.55 -13.62 -24.64
C CYS A 688 15.22 -12.98 -25.01
N ILE A 689 15.25 -11.95 -25.88
CA ILE A 689 14.03 -11.30 -26.41
C ILE A 689 13.16 -12.32 -27.15
N LEU A 690 13.76 -13.17 -27.98
CA LEU A 690 13.04 -14.21 -28.71
C LEU A 690 12.43 -15.25 -27.76
N LEU A 691 13.20 -15.77 -26.80
CA LEU A 691 12.74 -16.74 -25.80
C LEU A 691 11.56 -16.18 -24.99
N HIS A 692 11.70 -14.96 -24.47
CA HIS A 692 10.67 -14.30 -23.66
C HIS A 692 9.42 -13.98 -24.49
N GLY A 693 9.59 -13.36 -25.67
CA GLY A 693 8.48 -13.01 -26.55
C GLY A 693 7.70 -14.23 -27.02
N LEU A 694 8.37 -15.33 -27.38
CA LEU A 694 7.73 -16.60 -27.73
C LEU A 694 7.01 -17.22 -26.53
N HIS A 695 7.61 -17.20 -25.35
CA HIS A 695 6.98 -17.72 -24.13
C HIS A 695 5.65 -17.00 -23.84
N ASN A 696 5.64 -15.66 -23.87
CA ASN A 696 4.43 -14.88 -23.63
C ASN A 696 3.41 -15.05 -24.76
N SER A 697 3.88 -15.17 -26.01
CA SER A 697 2.99 -15.42 -27.17
C SER A 697 2.30 -16.78 -27.04
N LEU A 698 3.02 -17.82 -26.63
CA LEU A 698 2.47 -19.16 -26.40
C LEU A 698 1.40 -19.14 -25.29
N GLN A 699 1.54 -18.30 -24.26
CA GLN A 699 0.52 -18.13 -23.23
C GLN A 699 -0.80 -17.62 -23.82
N LEU A 700 -0.77 -16.59 -24.67
CA LEU A 700 -1.97 -16.05 -25.34
C LEU A 700 -2.56 -17.05 -26.34
N VAL A 701 -1.73 -17.73 -27.13
CA VAL A 701 -2.19 -18.75 -28.08
C VAL A 701 -2.86 -19.90 -27.36
N MET A 702 -2.30 -20.37 -26.24
CA MET A 702 -2.91 -21.43 -25.44
C MET A 702 -4.29 -21.02 -24.89
N GLN A 703 -4.44 -19.78 -24.40
CA GLN A 703 -5.73 -19.26 -23.94
C GLN A 703 -6.76 -19.23 -25.07
N HIS A 704 -6.36 -18.80 -26.27
CA HIS A 704 -7.25 -18.77 -27.44
C HIS A 704 -7.64 -20.18 -27.92
N CYS A 705 -6.69 -21.12 -27.96
CA CYS A 705 -6.92 -22.50 -28.39
C CYS A 705 -7.70 -23.35 -27.38
N ALA A 706 -7.69 -22.99 -26.09
CA ALA A 706 -8.37 -23.76 -25.05
C ALA A 706 -9.89 -23.84 -25.26
N ALA A 707 -10.49 -22.77 -25.81
CA ALA A 707 -11.91 -22.75 -26.18
C ALA A 707 -12.24 -23.79 -27.28
N ALA A 708 -11.34 -23.99 -28.24
CA ALA A 708 -11.51 -24.99 -29.30
C ALA A 708 -11.42 -26.42 -28.76
N VAL A 709 -10.51 -26.67 -27.81
CA VAL A 709 -10.38 -27.99 -27.15
C VAL A 709 -11.56 -28.29 -26.21
N GLN A 710 -12.15 -27.26 -25.58
CA GLN A 710 -13.40 -27.40 -24.82
C GLN A 710 -14.59 -27.74 -25.72
N ALA A 711 -14.65 -27.16 -26.92
CA ALA A 711 -15.73 -27.39 -27.87
C ALA A 711 -15.65 -28.77 -28.56
N ASP A 712 -14.45 -29.30 -28.79
CA ASP A 712 -14.21 -30.60 -29.42
C ASP A 712 -13.15 -31.42 -28.66
N ALA A 713 -13.62 -32.43 -27.92
CA ALA A 713 -12.75 -33.33 -27.16
C ALA A 713 -11.87 -34.25 -28.05
N GLN A 714 -12.16 -34.36 -29.35
CA GLN A 714 -11.35 -35.10 -30.32
C GLN A 714 -10.34 -34.20 -31.06
N HIS A 715 -10.31 -32.90 -30.76
CA HIS A 715 -9.37 -31.97 -31.36
C HIS A 715 -7.92 -32.46 -31.16
N PRO A 716 -7.03 -32.41 -32.16
CA PRO A 716 -5.67 -32.94 -32.05
C PRO A 716 -4.85 -32.32 -30.91
N LEU A 717 -5.18 -31.07 -30.51
CA LEU A 717 -4.57 -30.44 -29.34
C LEU A 717 -4.98 -31.10 -28.01
N ALA A 718 -6.07 -31.86 -27.94
CA ALA A 718 -6.52 -32.58 -26.73
C ALA A 718 -5.57 -33.71 -26.28
N TYR A 719 -4.65 -34.13 -27.17
CA TYR A 719 -3.56 -35.05 -26.82
C TYR A 719 -2.42 -34.36 -26.07
N ILE A 720 -2.27 -33.04 -26.24
CA ILE A 720 -1.21 -32.21 -25.66
C ILE A 720 -1.76 -31.45 -24.43
N LEU A 721 -2.90 -30.79 -24.63
CA LEU A 721 -3.72 -30.07 -23.66
C LEU A 721 -4.79 -31.02 -23.12
N GLY A 722 -4.92 -31.15 -21.81
CA GLY A 722 -5.94 -32.00 -21.21
C GLY A 722 -5.63 -32.45 -19.79
N GLY A 723 -6.68 -32.79 -19.04
CA GLY A 723 -6.63 -33.09 -17.61
C GLY A 723 -7.85 -32.51 -16.90
N GLU A 724 -7.69 -32.09 -15.64
CA GLU A 724 -8.72 -31.40 -14.84
C GLU A 724 -9.14 -30.03 -15.43
N SER A 725 -8.32 -29.44 -16.31
CA SER A 725 -8.60 -28.18 -17.00
C SER A 725 -8.02 -28.18 -18.43
N PRO A 726 -8.74 -27.61 -19.42
CA PRO A 726 -8.31 -27.55 -20.82
C PRO A 726 -7.14 -26.57 -21.07
N LEU A 727 -6.78 -25.77 -20.06
CA LEU A 727 -5.61 -24.87 -20.08
C LEU A 727 -4.32 -25.55 -19.57
N LEU A 728 -4.38 -26.82 -19.18
CA LEU A 728 -3.25 -27.54 -18.61
C LEU A 728 -2.70 -28.61 -19.55
N TYR A 729 -1.38 -28.76 -19.53
CA TYR A 729 -0.68 -29.83 -20.24
C TYR A 729 -0.74 -31.15 -19.47
N ARG A 730 -0.81 -32.26 -20.20
CA ARG A 730 -0.75 -33.60 -19.59
C ARG A 730 0.60 -33.85 -18.89
N PRO A 731 0.66 -34.59 -17.77
CA PRO A 731 1.91 -34.83 -17.02
C PRO A 731 3.05 -35.44 -17.83
N LEU A 732 2.75 -36.38 -18.74
CA LEU A 732 3.75 -36.99 -19.62
C LEU A 732 4.38 -35.97 -20.58
N THR A 733 3.55 -35.07 -21.14
CA THR A 733 4.02 -33.97 -22.00
C THR A 733 4.95 -33.04 -21.22
N VAL A 734 4.57 -32.68 -19.99
CA VAL A 734 5.39 -31.84 -19.11
C VAL A 734 6.75 -32.49 -18.84
N ALA A 735 6.78 -33.79 -18.50
CA ALA A 735 8.03 -34.51 -18.22
C ALA A 735 8.94 -34.61 -19.46
N ALA A 736 8.38 -34.99 -20.61
CA ALA A 736 9.12 -35.12 -21.86
C ALA A 736 9.69 -33.78 -22.33
N CYS A 737 8.87 -32.72 -22.31
CA CYS A 737 9.31 -31.38 -22.70
C CYS A 737 10.33 -30.81 -21.71
N GLY A 738 10.19 -31.10 -20.40
CA GLY A 738 11.15 -30.72 -19.38
C GLY A 738 12.54 -31.34 -19.60
N LEU A 739 12.61 -32.64 -19.89
CA LEU A 739 13.88 -33.31 -20.20
C LEU A 739 14.51 -32.77 -21.50
N ALA A 740 13.71 -32.57 -22.54
CA ALA A 740 14.17 -32.01 -23.81
C ALA A 740 14.67 -30.57 -23.65
N ALA A 741 14.00 -29.75 -22.85
CA ALA A 741 14.43 -28.40 -22.56
C ALA A 741 15.75 -28.35 -21.78
N LEU A 742 15.96 -29.25 -20.81
CA LEU A 742 17.24 -29.36 -20.09
C LEU A 742 18.38 -29.74 -21.05
N ALA A 743 18.14 -30.66 -21.99
CA ALA A 743 19.10 -30.99 -23.04
C ALA A 743 19.39 -29.80 -23.95
N MET A 744 18.37 -29.04 -24.33
CA MET A 744 18.52 -27.83 -25.15
C MET A 744 19.29 -26.72 -24.40
N LEU A 745 19.01 -26.53 -23.11
CA LEU A 745 19.75 -25.59 -22.25
C LEU A 745 21.21 -26.02 -22.06
N TRP A 746 21.47 -27.33 -21.99
CA TRP A 746 22.83 -27.86 -21.92
C TRP A 746 23.63 -27.52 -23.18
N SER A 747 23.00 -27.42 -24.35
CA SER A 747 23.69 -27.02 -25.60
C SER A 747 24.33 -25.61 -25.51
N PHE A 748 23.81 -24.72 -24.67
CA PHE A 748 24.40 -23.40 -24.43
C PHE A 748 25.69 -23.44 -23.61
N ARG A 749 26.03 -24.58 -22.98
CA ARG A 749 27.30 -24.72 -22.23
C ARG A 749 28.53 -24.54 -23.12
N GLY A 750 28.42 -24.93 -24.40
CA GLY A 750 29.50 -24.77 -25.39
C GLY A 750 29.63 -23.36 -25.97
N ALA A 751 28.77 -22.41 -25.58
CA ALA A 751 28.87 -21.03 -26.03
C ALA A 751 30.05 -20.31 -25.33
N SER A 752 30.67 -19.36 -26.04
CA SER A 752 31.86 -18.65 -25.56
C SER A 752 31.52 -17.63 -24.46
N TYR A 753 31.29 -18.12 -23.24
CA TYR A 753 31.19 -17.34 -22.02
C TYR A 753 32.48 -16.54 -21.80
N ARG A 754 32.35 -15.21 -21.71
CA ARG A 754 33.46 -14.32 -21.38
C ARG A 754 33.34 -13.87 -19.92
N PRO A 755 34.20 -14.34 -19.02
CA PRO A 755 34.17 -13.90 -17.63
C PRO A 755 34.57 -12.43 -17.50
N THR A 756 33.93 -11.70 -16.60
CA THR A 756 34.35 -10.35 -16.18
C THR A 756 35.70 -10.40 -15.46
N ARG A 757 36.35 -9.24 -15.28
CA ARG A 757 37.64 -9.18 -14.55
C ARG A 757 37.48 -9.73 -13.13
N GLU A 758 36.36 -9.43 -12.50
CA GLU A 758 35.99 -9.88 -11.16
C GLU A 758 35.76 -11.39 -11.12
N GLU A 759 35.05 -11.96 -12.11
CA GLU A 759 34.85 -13.41 -12.23
C GLU A 759 36.19 -14.14 -12.45
N GLN A 760 37.12 -13.54 -13.20
CA GLN A 760 38.48 -14.07 -13.37
C GLN A 760 39.28 -14.02 -12.06
N LEU A 761 39.23 -12.90 -11.32
CA LEU A 761 39.90 -12.73 -10.04
C LEU A 761 39.38 -13.69 -8.97
N GLU A 762 38.07 -13.92 -8.91
CA GLU A 762 37.48 -14.87 -7.98
C GLU A 762 37.86 -16.31 -8.35
N THR A 763 37.86 -16.65 -9.64
CA THR A 763 38.35 -17.95 -10.11
C THR A 763 39.83 -18.15 -9.78
N ALA A 764 40.66 -17.12 -9.90
CA ALA A 764 42.07 -17.16 -9.51
C ALA A 764 42.24 -17.37 -7.99
N ARG A 765 41.46 -16.64 -7.17
CA ARG A 765 41.42 -16.83 -5.70
C ARG A 765 41.03 -18.26 -5.32
N GLN A 766 40.02 -18.83 -5.99
CA GLN A 766 39.56 -20.20 -5.72
C GLN A 766 40.57 -21.27 -6.15
N ARG A 767 41.40 -20.99 -7.17
CA ARG A 767 42.47 -21.90 -7.63
C ARG A 767 43.73 -21.87 -6.74
N GLY A 768 43.78 -20.98 -5.75
CA GLY A 768 44.95 -20.83 -4.88
C GLY A 768 46.11 -20.06 -5.54
N ASP A 769 45.91 -19.52 -6.74
CA ASP A 769 46.89 -18.71 -7.44
C ASP A 769 46.76 -17.25 -6.96
N ALA A 770 47.46 -16.91 -5.88
CA ALA A 770 47.85 -15.53 -5.58
C ALA A 770 49.36 -15.50 -5.32
N PRO A 771 50.13 -14.55 -5.91
CA PRO A 771 49.68 -13.18 -6.14
C PRO A 771 49.97 -12.60 -7.54
N LEU A 772 49.00 -11.86 -8.10
CA LEU A 772 49.26 -10.70 -8.96
C LEU A 772 48.38 -9.54 -8.49
N ALA A 773 48.63 -9.08 -7.27
CA ALA A 773 48.20 -7.78 -6.80
C ALA A 773 49.39 -6.81 -6.92
N ALA A 774 49.64 -6.34 -8.14
CA ALA A 774 50.40 -5.13 -8.44
C ALA A 774 50.16 -4.77 -9.91
N VAL A 775 49.23 -3.82 -10.16
CA VAL A 775 49.24 -2.69 -11.12
C VAL A 775 47.84 -2.05 -11.10
#